data_AF-A0A7S0TYR6-F1
#
_entry.id   AF-A0A7S0TYR6-F1
#
_cell.length_a   1.000
_cell.length_b   1.000
_cell.length_c   1.000
_cell.angle_alpha   90.00
_cell.angle_beta   90.00
_cell.angle_gamma   90.00
#
_symmetry.space_group_name_H-M   'P 1'
#
loop_
_entity.id
_entity.type
_entity.pdbx_description
1 polymer ?
#
loop_
_entity_poly.entity_id
_entity_poly.type
_entity_poly.pdbx_seq_one_letter_code
_entity_poly.pdbx_strand_id
1 'polypeptide(L)'
;MEGRTEAAGRRLETDDTEEEEASSGYDSSESLDEGAAEAEAQQAARAAAAPGGGGGAARRESVPGPQDAEASGAAASQRRPSPPSSAAVNGGGWRQAVDREAQASKASPPASRIPTIASPHPLHQHEPQESEQPKSGTGYSLSWPPPFHTSAMPPFPELLNDLKEGIVSQLALHDQRRLTFPSAVHNRVVFDSIEPNPASKSKGKDAAQPVKQYWELSGPEDDTLIFESRFESGNLRRAIQIYPSEYDLILRPDINTRGHTQWYYFSVSNVRRGRKYKFNLINLVKPDSVYNQGLRPLIYSEAEQSASGLGWHRTGVDIAYYQNNIKRKGGAYYTLTFTVTFPHDNDTCYLAHCYPYTYTDLQNYLASLEADPRVASRIRRRVLCKTLAGNNCDLLTVTSFSSDPEAMKSRKGILITARVHPGETQASWMLKGFVDYLTGPTLDAKILRDNFVFKIVPMLNPDGVINGNYRCSLSGQDLNRQWLDPSRTVHPTIYYTKMMLKRFAEDREVVMYSDLHGHSRKKNIFVYGCDNKQGDRLKERVFPRLLWKNSESFSFSDCNFKVQRCKESTGRVVVWREFGIINSFTLEASFAGANFGVKSGLHMTVDDFQSMGHSFCDSILDYFDPDQIKTDAILRELVVLYPDSVQQDAGGAESSGDDSSSGDEGISGGGRRGERKK
;
A
#
# COMPACT_ATOMS: atom_id res chain seq x y z
N MET A 1 -56.94 73.94 8.18
CA MET A 1 -57.02 73.12 9.42
C MET A 1 -55.98 72.03 9.32
N GLU A 2 -55.51 71.55 10.47
CA GLU A 2 -54.19 70.93 10.65
C GLU A 2 -54.20 69.39 10.51
N GLY A 3 -53.00 68.78 10.42
CA GLY A 3 -52.74 67.47 11.01
C GLY A 3 -52.16 66.37 10.10
N ARG A 4 -50.95 65.90 10.46
CA ARG A 4 -50.49 64.48 10.67
C ARG A 4 -51.28 63.33 10.00
N THR A 5 -50.73 62.19 9.55
CA THR A 5 -49.39 61.53 9.64
C THR A 5 -49.31 60.46 8.52
N GLU A 6 -48.29 59.61 8.28
CA GLU A 6 -47.01 59.22 8.95
C GLU A 6 -45.98 58.79 7.86
N ALA A 7 -44.84 58.18 8.23
CA ALA A 7 -43.94 57.46 7.32
C ALA A 7 -43.27 56.25 8.00
N ALA A 8 -42.93 55.18 7.27
CA ALA A 8 -41.83 54.27 7.62
C ALA A 8 -41.45 53.33 6.46
N GLY A 9 -40.22 53.44 5.97
CA GLY A 9 -39.49 52.35 5.30
C GLY A 9 -38.16 52.15 6.03
N ARG A 10 -37.73 50.91 6.26
CA ARG A 10 -36.45 50.62 6.93
C ARG A 10 -35.47 49.91 6.01
N ARG A 11 -34.24 50.43 5.99
CA ARG A 11 -33.02 49.71 5.59
C ARG A 11 -32.78 48.56 6.57
N LEU A 12 -32.02 47.55 6.14
CA LEU A 12 -31.31 46.63 7.03
C LEU A 12 -29.87 47.11 7.18
N GLU A 13 -29.39 47.09 8.41
CA GLU A 13 -28.05 47.53 8.81
C GLU A 13 -27.08 46.33 8.82
N THR A 14 -25.80 46.65 8.66
CA THR A 14 -24.66 45.79 8.99
C THR A 14 -24.45 45.80 10.49
N ASP A 15 -24.11 44.65 11.08
CA ASP A 15 -23.62 44.58 12.46
C ASP A 15 -22.32 43.77 12.48
N ASP A 16 -21.26 44.37 13.00
CA ASP A 16 -19.93 43.80 13.17
C ASP A 16 -19.79 43.32 14.62
N THR A 17 -19.39 42.07 14.84
CA THR A 17 -18.80 41.66 16.13
C THR A 17 -17.52 40.88 15.93
N GLU A 18 -16.46 41.39 16.55
CA GLU A 18 -15.12 40.84 16.57
C GLU A 18 -15.02 39.67 17.57
N GLU A 19 -14.45 38.54 17.15
CA GLU A 19 -13.78 37.60 18.06
C GLU A 19 -12.41 37.24 17.48
N GLU A 20 -11.37 37.43 18.28
CA GLU A 20 -9.99 37.10 17.92
C GLU A 20 -9.74 35.59 17.99
N GLU A 21 -9.35 34.96 16.88
CA GLU A 21 -8.63 33.67 16.94
C GLU A 21 -7.25 33.75 16.27
N ALA A 22 -6.28 33.14 16.95
CA ALA A 22 -4.85 33.36 16.70
C ALA A 22 -4.38 32.80 15.36
N SER A 23 -3.63 33.60 14.61
CA SER A 23 -3.00 33.15 13.37
C SER A 23 -1.92 32.11 13.64
N SER A 24 -2.03 30.94 13.02
CA SER A 24 -0.87 30.10 12.71
C SER A 24 -0.78 29.96 11.18
N GLY A 25 0.31 30.50 10.62
CA GLY A 25 0.49 30.57 9.17
C GLY A 25 0.80 29.19 8.57
N TYR A 26 -0.15 28.63 7.84
CA TYR A 26 0.12 27.50 6.95
C TYR A 26 0.60 28.02 5.59
N ASP A 27 1.89 27.91 5.34
CA ASP A 27 2.46 28.17 4.03
C ASP A 27 1.98 27.11 3.02
N SER A 28 1.63 27.55 1.81
CA SER A 28 1.06 26.71 0.76
C SER A 28 2.08 26.30 -0.31
N SER A 29 3.38 26.41 0.02
CA SER A 29 4.53 26.20 -0.87
C SER A 29 4.98 24.74 -0.99
N GLU A 30 4.98 23.97 0.11
CA GLU A 30 5.65 22.65 0.17
C GLU A 30 5.09 21.58 -0.79
N SER A 31 3.81 21.68 -1.19
CA SER A 31 3.17 20.67 -2.06
C SER A 31 3.57 20.73 -3.54
N LEU A 32 4.31 21.76 -3.95
CA LEU A 32 4.81 21.93 -5.32
C LEU A 32 6.25 21.45 -5.47
N ASP A 33 7.02 21.51 -4.39
CA ASP A 33 8.44 21.18 -4.37
C ASP A 33 8.68 19.66 -4.43
N GLU A 34 7.79 18.84 -3.84
CA GLU A 34 7.89 17.37 -3.91
C GLU A 34 7.83 16.83 -5.36
N GLY A 35 7.11 17.49 -6.27
CA GLY A 35 7.06 17.08 -7.69
C GLY A 35 8.24 17.58 -8.52
N ALA A 36 8.73 18.79 -8.22
CA ALA A 36 9.86 19.41 -8.92
C ALA A 36 11.20 18.78 -8.51
N ALA A 37 11.46 18.64 -7.22
CA ALA A 37 12.69 18.05 -6.70
C ALA A 37 12.86 16.58 -7.12
N GLU A 38 11.75 15.82 -7.25
CA GLU A 38 11.79 14.43 -7.72
C GLU A 38 12.08 14.32 -9.22
N ALA A 39 11.68 15.32 -10.04
CA ALA A 39 12.02 15.40 -11.46
C ALA A 39 13.47 15.88 -11.68
N GLU A 40 13.90 16.92 -10.97
CA GLU A 40 15.22 17.54 -11.12
C GLU A 40 16.35 16.59 -10.68
N ALA A 41 16.16 15.87 -9.57
CA ALA A 41 17.08 14.83 -9.13
C ALA A 41 17.18 13.63 -10.11
N GLN A 42 16.08 13.29 -10.80
CA GLN A 42 16.06 12.21 -11.80
C GLN A 42 16.70 12.65 -13.13
N GLN A 43 16.59 13.93 -13.49
CA GLN A 43 17.22 14.48 -14.69
C GLN A 43 18.74 14.62 -14.53
N ALA A 44 19.22 15.01 -13.35
CA ALA A 44 20.65 14.96 -13.00
C ALA A 44 21.22 13.54 -13.05
N ALA A 45 20.49 12.54 -12.54
CA ALA A 45 20.92 11.14 -12.59
C ALA A 45 21.03 10.57 -14.03
N ARG A 46 20.19 11.03 -14.96
CA ARG A 46 20.28 10.66 -16.39
C ARG A 46 21.46 11.32 -17.10
N ALA A 47 21.81 12.56 -16.74
CA ALA A 47 22.97 13.25 -17.31
C ALA A 47 24.31 12.58 -16.92
N ALA A 48 24.39 11.98 -15.72
CA ALA A 48 25.58 11.28 -15.24
C ALA A 48 25.80 9.87 -15.87
N ALA A 49 24.82 9.34 -16.61
CA ALA A 49 24.84 7.97 -17.15
C ALA A 49 25.07 7.89 -18.68
N ALA A 50 25.36 9.02 -19.34
CA ALA A 50 25.64 9.05 -20.78
C ALA A 50 27.13 8.78 -21.06
N PRO A 51 27.52 7.70 -21.76
CA PRO A 51 28.90 7.54 -22.23
C PRO A 51 29.17 8.56 -23.35
N GLY A 52 30.25 9.33 -23.20
CA GLY A 52 30.67 10.30 -24.22
C GLY A 52 31.10 9.62 -25.52
N GLY A 53 30.33 9.81 -26.59
CA GLY A 53 30.61 9.26 -27.92
C GLY A 53 30.94 10.35 -28.94
N GLY A 54 32.23 10.56 -29.22
CA GLY A 54 32.68 11.34 -30.36
C GLY A 54 32.34 10.66 -31.69
N GLY A 55 32.10 11.44 -32.74
CA GLY A 55 31.56 10.92 -34.01
C GLY A 55 32.53 10.10 -34.87
N GLY A 56 31.97 9.26 -35.73
CA GLY A 56 32.64 8.51 -36.79
C GLY A 56 31.66 8.17 -37.90
N ALA A 57 32.07 8.30 -39.17
CA ALA A 57 31.15 8.32 -40.30
C ALA A 57 30.78 6.93 -40.86
N ALA A 58 29.70 6.93 -41.66
CA ALA A 58 29.05 5.76 -42.25
C ALA A 58 29.94 4.85 -43.13
N ARG A 59 29.57 3.56 -43.15
CA ARG A 59 29.43 2.78 -44.40
C ARG A 59 28.39 1.67 -44.25
N ARG A 60 27.58 1.46 -45.30
CA ARG A 60 26.69 0.31 -45.45
C ARG A 60 27.43 -0.76 -46.24
N GLU A 61 27.38 -2.01 -45.80
CA GLU A 61 27.60 -3.17 -46.68
C GLU A 61 26.54 -4.24 -46.41
N SER A 62 26.25 -5.03 -47.43
CA SER A 62 25.05 -5.86 -47.60
C SER A 62 25.28 -7.33 -47.26
N VAL A 63 24.27 -7.96 -46.64
CA VAL A 63 24.22 -9.42 -46.44
C VAL A 63 23.48 -10.09 -47.61
N PRO A 64 24.07 -11.09 -48.28
CA PRO A 64 23.34 -12.09 -49.06
C PRO A 64 23.08 -13.35 -48.21
N GLY A 65 21.89 -13.93 -48.32
CA GLY A 65 21.57 -15.26 -47.78
C GLY A 65 21.46 -16.33 -48.87
N PRO A 66 21.45 -17.61 -48.49
CA PRO A 66 20.68 -18.67 -49.16
C PRO A 66 19.72 -19.34 -48.14
N GLN A 67 18.46 -19.66 -48.43
CA GLN A 67 17.89 -20.56 -49.46
C GLN A 67 18.29 -22.04 -49.32
N ASP A 68 17.42 -22.76 -48.61
CA ASP A 68 16.87 -24.11 -48.82
C ASP A 68 17.64 -25.18 -49.60
N ALA A 69 17.77 -26.36 -48.97
CA ALA A 69 17.85 -27.65 -49.65
C ALA A 69 17.24 -28.75 -48.75
N GLU A 70 16.27 -29.50 -49.27
CA GLU A 70 15.71 -30.69 -48.61
C GLU A 70 16.53 -31.96 -48.87
N ALA A 71 16.40 -32.92 -47.94
CA ALA A 71 15.99 -34.31 -48.21
C ALA A 71 16.91 -35.46 -47.71
N SER A 72 16.27 -36.32 -46.90
CA SER A 72 16.50 -37.77 -46.73
C SER A 72 17.67 -38.27 -45.85
N GLY A 73 17.40 -39.33 -45.06
CA GLY A 73 18.45 -40.24 -44.59
C GLY A 73 18.35 -40.80 -43.16
N ALA A 74 17.52 -41.84 -42.97
CA ALA A 74 17.63 -42.88 -41.93
C ALA A 74 17.50 -42.52 -40.42
N ALA A 75 16.63 -43.27 -39.73
CA ALA A 75 16.46 -43.22 -38.28
C ALA A 75 17.31 -44.28 -37.55
N ALA A 76 17.81 -43.95 -36.37
CA ALA A 76 18.28 -44.91 -35.37
C ALA A 76 17.83 -44.46 -33.97
N SER A 77 17.10 -45.31 -33.25
CA SER A 77 16.59 -45.01 -31.92
C SER A 77 17.66 -45.16 -30.83
N GLN A 78 17.70 -44.26 -29.85
CA GLN A 78 17.96 -44.66 -28.46
C GLN A 78 17.51 -43.63 -27.39
N ARG A 79 16.47 -44.04 -26.65
CA ARG A 79 16.15 -43.80 -25.22
C ARG A 79 16.61 -42.51 -24.52
N ARG A 80 15.61 -41.76 -24.01
CA ARG A 80 15.76 -40.81 -22.90
C ARG A 80 16.28 -41.50 -21.61
N PRO A 81 17.08 -40.83 -20.78
CA PRO A 81 17.23 -41.17 -19.37
C PRO A 81 16.15 -40.47 -18.50
N SER A 82 15.59 -41.21 -17.55
CA SER A 82 14.77 -40.71 -16.45
C SER A 82 15.65 -40.11 -15.33
N PRO A 83 15.13 -39.27 -14.42
CA PRO A 83 15.96 -38.61 -13.41
C PRO A 83 16.48 -39.59 -12.33
N PRO A 84 17.69 -39.37 -11.77
CA PRO A 84 18.22 -40.21 -10.71
C PRO A 84 17.61 -39.85 -9.35
N SER A 85 17.33 -40.90 -8.56
CA SER A 85 16.93 -40.81 -7.16
C SER A 85 18.12 -40.53 -6.23
N SER A 86 17.89 -39.68 -5.22
CA SER A 86 18.52 -39.68 -3.88
C SER A 86 19.93 -40.26 -3.73
N ALA A 87 20.91 -39.39 -3.48
CA ALA A 87 22.10 -39.72 -2.69
C ALA A 87 22.27 -38.66 -1.58
N ALA A 88 22.46 -39.10 -0.34
CA ALA A 88 22.55 -38.23 0.83
C ALA A 88 23.97 -37.69 1.04
N VAL A 89 24.08 -36.44 1.53
CA VAL A 89 25.29 -35.90 2.15
C VAL A 89 24.89 -35.22 3.46
N ASN A 90 25.71 -35.39 4.49
CA ASN A 90 25.38 -35.04 5.88
C ASN A 90 25.36 -33.53 6.14
N GLY A 91 24.35 -33.08 6.89
CA GLY A 91 24.35 -31.83 7.65
C GLY A 91 23.82 -32.12 9.05
N GLY A 92 24.72 -32.34 10.01
CA GLY A 92 24.38 -32.78 11.37
C GLY A 92 24.43 -31.64 12.38
N GLY A 93 23.28 -31.30 12.96
CA GLY A 93 23.11 -30.37 14.07
C GLY A 93 21.67 -30.45 14.57
N TRP A 94 21.44 -30.26 15.88
CA TRP A 94 20.09 -30.19 16.48
C TRP A 94 19.21 -31.45 16.45
N ARG A 95 19.74 -32.62 16.87
CA ARG A 95 18.90 -33.73 17.39
C ARG A 95 19.56 -34.53 18.52
N GLN A 96 19.15 -34.28 19.76
CA GLN A 96 19.00 -35.30 20.82
C GLN A 96 18.22 -34.75 22.02
N ALA A 97 17.57 -35.66 22.76
CA ALA A 97 16.51 -35.41 23.76
C ALA A 97 15.20 -34.85 23.15
N VAL A 98 14.01 -35.41 23.38
CA VAL A 98 13.57 -36.41 24.38
C VAL A 98 12.62 -37.43 23.72
N ASP A 99 12.92 -38.72 23.85
CA ASP A 99 11.96 -39.80 23.58
C ASP A 99 12.06 -40.84 24.72
N ARG A 100 11.11 -40.78 25.67
CA ARG A 100 10.79 -41.88 26.60
C ARG A 100 9.31 -41.86 26.94
N GLU A 101 8.77 -43.06 27.09
CA GLU A 101 7.45 -43.39 27.66
C GLU A 101 6.21 -42.98 26.84
N ALA A 102 5.97 -43.75 25.77
CA ALA A 102 4.63 -44.22 25.47
C ALA A 102 4.47 -45.69 25.95
N GLN A 103 3.51 -45.94 26.85
CA GLN A 103 2.70 -47.18 27.04
C GLN A 103 2.47 -47.60 28.52
N ALA A 104 1.35 -47.15 29.10
CA ALA A 104 0.52 -47.83 30.10
C ALA A 104 -0.68 -46.91 30.41
N SER A 105 -1.91 -47.34 30.72
CA SER A 105 -2.58 -48.65 30.61
C SER A 105 -4.11 -48.40 30.64
N LYS A 106 -4.94 -49.40 30.28
CA LYS A 106 -6.41 -49.31 30.41
C LYS A 106 -6.85 -49.77 31.81
N ALA A 107 -7.50 -48.91 32.61
CA ALA A 107 -8.35 -49.32 33.73
C ALA A 107 -9.30 -48.20 34.23
N SER A 108 -10.50 -48.60 34.67
CA SER A 108 -11.38 -47.91 35.64
C SER A 108 -11.77 -48.99 36.66
N PRO A 109 -12.03 -48.74 37.96
CA PRO A 109 -12.97 -47.73 38.52
C PRO A 109 -12.44 -47.17 39.90
N PRO A 110 -13.22 -46.90 40.97
CA PRO A 110 -14.61 -46.45 41.14
C PRO A 110 -14.73 -45.09 41.89
N ALA A 111 -15.95 -44.65 42.21
CA ALA A 111 -16.23 -43.36 42.85
C ALA A 111 -16.16 -43.36 44.40
N SER A 112 -15.70 -42.25 44.99
CA SER A 112 -15.87 -41.90 46.41
C SER A 112 -16.09 -40.39 46.60
N ARG A 113 -16.70 -39.99 47.72
CA ARG A 113 -17.43 -38.71 47.91
C ARG A 113 -16.66 -37.59 48.63
N ILE A 114 -16.85 -36.33 48.17
CA ILE A 114 -17.10 -35.08 48.96
C ILE A 114 -15.90 -34.55 49.80
N PRO A 115 -15.54 -33.23 49.74
CA PRO A 115 -16.46 -32.12 50.00
C PRO A 115 -16.47 -30.91 49.06
N THR A 116 -17.63 -30.23 49.08
CA THR A 116 -17.94 -28.95 48.43
C THR A 116 -17.12 -27.78 48.98
N ILE A 117 -16.50 -27.01 48.08
CA ILE A 117 -16.02 -25.65 48.34
C ILE A 117 -16.51 -24.74 47.19
N ALA A 118 -17.07 -23.59 47.57
CA ALA A 118 -17.45 -22.40 46.79
C ALA A 118 -17.63 -22.51 45.26
N SER A 119 -18.85 -22.22 44.80
CA SER A 119 -19.20 -22.00 43.40
C SER A 119 -18.27 -20.99 42.71
N PRO A 120 -17.68 -21.31 41.54
CA PRO A 120 -17.15 -20.28 40.65
C PRO A 120 -18.30 -19.43 40.10
N HIS A 121 -18.09 -18.12 39.97
CA HIS A 121 -19.00 -17.27 39.20
C HIS A 121 -19.20 -17.85 37.78
N PRO A 122 -20.42 -17.76 37.20
CA PRO A 122 -20.63 -18.21 35.85
C PRO A 122 -19.71 -17.45 34.91
N LEU A 123 -18.91 -18.21 34.14
CA LEU A 123 -18.22 -17.68 32.97
C LEU A 123 -19.25 -16.93 32.13
N HIS A 124 -19.02 -15.64 31.88
CA HIS A 124 -19.78 -14.91 30.89
C HIS A 124 -19.65 -15.67 29.57
N GLN A 125 -20.75 -16.29 29.15
CA GLN A 125 -20.93 -16.68 27.76
C GLN A 125 -20.85 -15.37 26.99
N HIS A 126 -19.77 -15.18 26.23
CA HIS A 126 -19.73 -14.10 25.26
C HIS A 126 -20.83 -14.40 24.25
N GLU A 127 -21.93 -13.65 24.35
CA GLU A 127 -22.85 -13.50 23.24
C GLU A 127 -22.03 -13.09 22.01
N PRO A 128 -22.33 -13.62 20.81
CA PRO A 128 -21.65 -13.16 19.61
C PRO A 128 -21.96 -11.68 19.45
N GLN A 129 -20.96 -10.81 19.65
CA GLN A 129 -21.12 -9.39 19.36
C GLN A 129 -21.54 -9.27 17.90
N GLU A 130 -22.73 -8.72 17.66
CA GLU A 130 -23.06 -8.15 16.36
C GLU A 130 -21.91 -7.22 15.98
N SER A 131 -21.29 -7.47 14.82
CA SER A 131 -20.15 -6.69 14.38
C SER A 131 -20.60 -5.24 14.15
N GLU A 132 -20.25 -4.34 15.06
CA GLU A 132 -20.53 -2.90 14.90
C GLU A 132 -20.08 -2.47 13.49
N GLN A 133 -21.00 -1.87 12.73
CA GLN A 133 -20.67 -1.38 11.40
C GLN A 133 -19.49 -0.39 11.47
N PRO A 134 -18.52 -0.46 10.54
CA PRO A 134 -17.38 0.45 10.48
C PRO A 134 -17.84 1.90 10.41
N LYS A 135 -17.32 2.72 11.33
CA LYS A 135 -17.73 4.10 11.51
C LYS A 135 -16.99 4.96 10.49
N SER A 136 -17.71 5.58 9.56
CA SER A 136 -17.08 6.47 8.57
C SER A 136 -16.45 7.70 9.23
N GLY A 137 -16.91 8.12 10.42
CA GLY A 137 -16.48 9.39 11.04
C GLY A 137 -16.93 10.61 10.25
N THR A 138 -17.89 10.43 9.34
CA THR A 138 -18.48 11.49 8.51
C THR A 138 -20.00 11.46 8.65
N GLY A 139 -20.67 12.51 8.18
CA GLY A 139 -22.14 12.52 8.05
C GLY A 139 -22.69 11.60 6.95
N TYR A 140 -21.85 10.83 6.24
CA TYR A 140 -22.28 9.95 5.16
C TYR A 140 -22.58 8.54 5.68
N SER A 141 -23.80 8.07 5.36
CA SER A 141 -24.16 6.65 5.45
C SER A 141 -23.47 5.90 4.31
N LEU A 142 -22.83 4.78 4.65
CA LEU A 142 -22.30 3.84 3.68
C LEU A 142 -23.31 2.71 3.47
N SER A 143 -23.60 2.34 2.22
CA SER A 143 -24.26 1.08 1.89
C SER A 143 -23.35 -0.08 2.27
N TRP A 144 -23.95 -1.10 2.89
CA TRP A 144 -23.23 -2.15 3.59
C TRP A 144 -23.65 -3.55 3.11
N PRO A 145 -22.71 -4.49 2.90
CA PRO A 145 -21.28 -4.30 2.57
C PRO A 145 -21.07 -4.26 1.03
N PRO A 146 -19.87 -3.92 0.52
CA PRO A 146 -19.47 -4.33 -0.82
C PRO A 146 -19.45 -5.88 -0.94
N PRO A 147 -19.54 -6.45 -2.15
CA PRO A 147 -19.46 -7.90 -2.34
C PRO A 147 -18.13 -8.47 -1.82
N PHE A 148 -18.18 -9.65 -1.21
CA PHE A 148 -17.02 -10.30 -0.58
C PHE A 148 -15.83 -10.41 -1.54
N HIS A 149 -14.65 -9.98 -1.08
CA HIS A 149 -13.47 -9.78 -1.92
C HIS A 149 -12.65 -11.05 -2.22
N THR A 150 -13.10 -12.23 -1.80
CA THR A 150 -12.39 -13.51 -2.00
C THR A 150 -13.14 -14.43 -2.97
N SER A 151 -12.47 -14.80 -4.04
CA SER A 151 -13.00 -15.59 -5.16
C SER A 151 -11.83 -16.17 -5.96
N ALA A 152 -12.07 -17.01 -6.98
CA ALA A 152 -10.98 -17.58 -7.75
C ALA A 152 -10.26 -16.49 -8.57
N MET A 153 -8.93 -16.48 -8.51
CA MET A 153 -8.10 -15.68 -9.41
C MET A 153 -8.21 -16.20 -10.85
N PRO A 154 -7.87 -15.39 -11.88
CA PRO A 154 -7.81 -15.84 -13.26
C PRO A 154 -6.97 -17.12 -13.43
N PRO A 155 -7.42 -18.10 -14.24
CA PRO A 155 -6.71 -19.36 -14.43
C PRO A 155 -5.40 -19.22 -15.22
N PHE A 156 -5.10 -18.03 -15.77
CA PHE A 156 -3.90 -17.74 -16.54
C PHE A 156 -3.26 -16.42 -16.08
N PRO A 157 -1.92 -16.28 -16.13
CA PRO A 157 -1.25 -15.04 -15.77
C PRO A 157 -1.65 -13.85 -16.65
N GLU A 158 -1.82 -12.68 -16.03
CA GLU A 158 -2.34 -11.48 -16.71
C GLU A 158 -1.21 -10.55 -17.16
N LEU A 159 -0.99 -10.48 -18.47
CA LEU A 159 0.02 -9.60 -19.08
C LEU A 159 -0.23 -8.11 -18.78
N LEU A 160 0.85 -7.36 -18.60
CA LEU A 160 0.85 -5.90 -18.65
C LEU A 160 0.40 -5.42 -20.04
N ASN A 161 -0.32 -4.30 -20.09
CA ASN A 161 -0.87 -3.75 -21.32
C ASN A 161 0.21 -3.12 -22.22
N ASP A 162 0.26 -3.53 -23.48
CA ASP A 162 1.02 -2.87 -24.53
C ASP A 162 0.48 -1.45 -24.79
N LEU A 163 1.36 -0.45 -24.66
CA LEU A 163 0.99 0.95 -24.80
C LEU A 163 0.75 1.28 -26.28
N LYS A 164 -0.46 1.73 -26.59
CA LYS A 164 -0.86 2.10 -27.95
C LYS A 164 -0.17 3.40 -28.39
N GLU A 165 0.68 3.32 -29.41
CA GLU A 165 1.38 4.49 -29.95
C GLU A 165 0.39 5.56 -30.44
N GLY A 166 0.72 6.84 -30.18
CA GLY A 166 -0.10 7.98 -30.59
C GLY A 166 -1.43 8.17 -29.85
N ILE A 167 -1.80 7.29 -28.90
CA ILE A 167 -3.10 7.36 -28.20
C ILE A 167 -3.32 8.70 -27.48
N VAL A 168 -2.29 9.24 -26.84
CA VAL A 168 -2.36 10.53 -26.12
C VAL A 168 -2.68 11.68 -27.09
N SER A 169 -2.10 11.67 -28.29
CA SER A 169 -2.40 12.67 -29.32
C SER A 169 -3.83 12.54 -29.86
N GLN A 170 -4.34 11.32 -30.01
CA GLN A 170 -5.73 11.07 -30.40
C GLN A 170 -6.72 11.57 -29.33
N LEU A 171 -6.41 11.33 -28.04
CA LEU A 171 -7.22 11.79 -26.91
C LEU A 171 -7.19 13.33 -26.77
N ALA A 172 -6.04 13.96 -26.96
CA ALA A 172 -5.93 15.43 -26.96
C ALA A 172 -6.77 16.09 -28.06
N LEU A 173 -6.81 15.50 -29.27
CA LEU A 173 -7.68 15.95 -30.37
C LEU A 173 -9.17 15.74 -30.06
N HIS A 174 -9.53 14.63 -29.40
CA HIS A 174 -10.89 14.36 -28.95
C HIS A 174 -11.35 15.40 -27.90
N ASP A 175 -10.52 15.69 -26.91
CA ASP A 175 -10.79 16.70 -25.88
C ASP A 175 -10.87 18.12 -26.48
N GLN A 176 -10.02 18.46 -27.45
CA GLN A 176 -10.13 19.72 -28.19
C GLN A 176 -11.46 19.80 -28.98
N ARG A 177 -11.90 18.71 -29.61
CA ARG A 177 -13.17 18.66 -30.34
C ARG A 177 -14.36 18.86 -29.41
N ARG A 178 -14.35 18.27 -28.21
CA ARG A 178 -15.38 18.46 -27.17
C ARG A 178 -15.50 19.94 -26.76
N LEU A 179 -14.38 20.64 -26.61
CA LEU A 179 -14.35 22.08 -26.31
C LEU A 179 -14.82 22.95 -27.49
N THR A 180 -14.55 22.53 -28.73
CA THR A 180 -14.95 23.27 -29.94
C THR A 180 -16.45 23.14 -30.25
N PHE A 181 -17.05 22.00 -29.94
CA PHE A 181 -18.46 21.69 -30.23
C PHE A 181 -19.24 21.33 -28.95
N PRO A 182 -19.45 22.28 -28.02
CA PRO A 182 -20.08 22.02 -26.72
C PRO A 182 -21.54 21.57 -26.82
N SER A 183 -22.23 21.83 -27.94
CA SER A 183 -23.59 21.34 -28.22
C SER A 183 -23.65 19.88 -28.70
N ALA A 184 -22.51 19.26 -29.02
CA ALA A 184 -22.44 17.86 -29.45
C ALA A 184 -22.22 16.86 -28.30
N VAL A 185 -22.13 17.32 -27.06
CA VAL A 185 -21.96 16.49 -25.85
C VAL A 185 -23.17 16.59 -24.93
N HIS A 186 -23.49 15.49 -24.22
CA HIS A 186 -24.64 15.43 -23.31
C HIS A 186 -24.41 16.24 -22.02
N ASN A 187 -23.19 16.23 -21.47
CA ASN A 187 -22.82 16.85 -20.19
C ASN A 187 -23.81 16.54 -19.03
N ARG A 188 -24.38 15.34 -19.02
CA ARG A 188 -25.46 14.95 -18.09
C ARG A 188 -24.86 14.30 -16.84
N VAL A 189 -25.08 14.89 -15.66
CA VAL A 189 -24.69 14.26 -14.40
C VAL A 189 -25.61 13.06 -14.15
N VAL A 190 -25.03 11.87 -14.03
CA VAL A 190 -25.74 10.60 -13.79
C VAL A 190 -25.40 9.98 -12.44
N PHE A 191 -24.47 10.57 -11.69
CA PHE A 191 -24.16 10.21 -10.32
C PHE A 191 -23.46 11.35 -9.60
N ASP A 192 -23.82 11.62 -8.35
CA ASP A 192 -22.99 12.32 -7.38
C ASP A 192 -23.11 11.63 -6.01
N SER A 193 -21.99 11.42 -5.31
CA SER A 193 -21.96 10.70 -4.03
C SER A 193 -22.18 11.58 -2.79
N ILE A 194 -22.53 12.87 -2.98
CA ILE A 194 -22.81 13.83 -1.89
C ILE A 194 -24.13 14.59 -2.14
N GLU A 195 -24.43 14.96 -3.40
CA GLU A 195 -25.72 15.57 -3.74
C GLU A 195 -26.84 14.50 -3.70
N PRO A 196 -28.05 14.83 -3.21
CA PRO A 196 -29.18 13.92 -3.24
C PRO A 196 -29.64 13.62 -4.67
N ASN A 197 -30.34 12.49 -4.87
CA ASN A 197 -31.01 12.18 -6.12
C ASN A 197 -31.91 13.38 -6.55
N PRO A 198 -31.73 13.95 -7.76
CA PRO A 198 -32.47 15.14 -8.22
C PRO A 198 -33.99 14.99 -8.28
N ALA A 199 -34.52 13.76 -8.41
CA ALA A 199 -35.94 13.45 -8.38
C ALA A 199 -36.52 13.39 -6.95
N SER A 200 -35.67 13.29 -5.91
CA SER A 200 -36.10 13.18 -4.52
C SER A 200 -36.63 14.51 -3.97
N LYS A 201 -37.97 14.69 -3.99
CA LYS A 201 -38.68 15.84 -3.38
C LYS A 201 -38.70 15.83 -1.84
N SER A 202 -37.65 15.32 -1.18
CA SER A 202 -37.58 15.17 0.27
C SER A 202 -37.00 16.41 0.96
N LYS A 203 -37.86 17.31 1.43
CA LYS A 203 -37.52 18.27 2.49
C LYS A 203 -37.66 17.58 3.86
N GLY A 204 -36.58 17.02 4.39
CA GLY A 204 -36.59 16.39 5.72
C GLY A 204 -35.20 16.00 6.20
N LYS A 205 -34.90 16.26 7.48
CA LYS A 205 -33.74 15.72 8.21
C LYS A 205 -34.19 14.47 8.97
N ASP A 206 -34.33 13.33 8.28
CA ASP A 206 -34.67 12.06 8.91
C ASP A 206 -33.59 11.00 8.68
N ALA A 207 -33.43 10.13 9.67
CA ALA A 207 -32.32 9.20 9.78
C ALA A 207 -32.39 8.02 8.78
N ALA A 208 -31.22 7.51 8.41
CA ALA A 208 -30.97 6.14 7.97
C ALA A 208 -31.96 5.52 6.96
N GLN A 209 -32.45 6.29 5.96
CA GLN A 209 -33.05 5.67 4.78
C GLN A 209 -31.97 4.94 3.96
N PRO A 210 -32.31 3.80 3.32
CA PRO A 210 -31.38 3.14 2.41
C PRO A 210 -30.94 4.11 1.32
N VAL A 211 -29.65 4.06 0.99
CA VAL A 211 -28.99 4.96 0.05
C VAL A 211 -29.68 4.88 -1.32
N LYS A 212 -30.55 5.85 -1.62
CA LYS A 212 -31.27 5.87 -2.90
C LYS A 212 -30.30 6.05 -4.05
N GLN A 213 -30.52 5.26 -5.10
CA GLN A 213 -29.87 5.39 -6.40
C GLN A 213 -29.97 6.84 -6.90
N TYR A 214 -28.89 7.39 -7.46
CA TYR A 214 -28.87 8.79 -7.90
C TYR A 214 -29.65 9.01 -9.20
N TRP A 215 -29.50 8.09 -10.16
CA TRP A 215 -30.16 8.13 -11.47
C TRP A 215 -31.27 7.09 -11.54
N GLU A 216 -32.49 7.49 -11.88
CA GLU A 216 -33.61 6.59 -12.12
C GLU A 216 -33.79 6.37 -13.63
N LEU A 217 -33.84 5.11 -14.08
CA LEU A 217 -34.01 4.79 -15.49
C LEU A 217 -35.42 5.17 -15.96
N SER A 218 -35.50 5.86 -17.09
CA SER A 218 -36.77 6.31 -17.69
C SER A 218 -37.60 5.18 -18.34
N GLY A 219 -36.99 4.02 -18.58
CA GLY A 219 -37.62 2.82 -19.11
C GLY A 219 -36.59 1.76 -19.53
N PRO A 220 -37.01 0.63 -20.12
CA PRO A 220 -36.08 -0.43 -20.56
C PRO A 220 -35.07 0.02 -21.64
N GLU A 221 -35.46 1.00 -22.46
CA GLU A 221 -34.63 1.61 -23.52
C GLU A 221 -33.56 2.57 -22.98
N ASP A 222 -33.61 2.92 -21.69
CA ASP A 222 -32.63 3.79 -21.06
C ASP A 222 -31.31 3.01 -20.86
N ASP A 223 -30.32 3.32 -21.69
CA ASP A 223 -29.00 2.67 -21.70
C ASP A 223 -27.95 3.36 -20.81
N THR A 224 -28.40 4.31 -19.97
CA THR A 224 -27.55 5.06 -19.06
C THR A 224 -26.98 4.14 -17.99
N LEU A 225 -25.65 4.15 -17.84
CA LEU A 225 -25.00 3.42 -16.74
C LEU A 225 -25.39 4.04 -15.40
N ILE A 226 -25.76 3.19 -14.46
CA ILE A 226 -26.00 3.55 -13.06
C ILE A 226 -24.66 3.39 -12.34
N PHE A 227 -24.19 4.42 -11.63
CA PHE A 227 -22.97 4.34 -10.82
C PHE A 227 -23.30 4.30 -9.32
N GLU A 228 -22.46 3.61 -8.55
CA GLU A 228 -22.46 3.71 -7.09
C GLU A 228 -21.03 3.63 -6.53
N SER A 229 -20.79 4.35 -5.43
CA SER A 229 -19.53 4.29 -4.67
C SER A 229 -19.69 4.63 -3.19
N ARG A 230 -20.92 4.75 -2.70
CA ARG A 230 -21.24 5.07 -1.30
C ARG A 230 -21.17 3.83 -0.41
N PHE A 231 -20.25 2.92 -0.67
CA PHE A 231 -19.96 1.72 0.12
C PHE A 231 -18.55 1.82 0.73
N GLU A 232 -18.20 0.90 1.63
CA GLU A 232 -16.88 0.88 2.26
C GLU A 232 -15.73 0.86 1.25
N SER A 233 -14.72 1.70 1.45
CA SER A 233 -13.59 1.91 0.52
C SER A 233 -13.97 2.45 -0.87
N GLY A 234 -15.25 2.71 -1.14
CA GLY A 234 -15.70 3.27 -2.41
C GLY A 234 -15.20 4.70 -2.60
N ASN A 235 -14.69 5.01 -3.79
CA ASN A 235 -14.33 6.36 -4.19
C ASN A 235 -14.70 6.62 -5.66
N LEU A 236 -15.79 7.38 -5.80
CA LEU A 236 -16.15 8.20 -6.96
C LEU A 236 -16.94 9.40 -6.39
N ARG A 237 -16.63 10.63 -6.81
CA ARG A 237 -17.45 11.81 -6.44
C ARG A 237 -18.62 12.00 -7.39
N ARG A 238 -18.36 11.98 -8.70
CA ARG A 238 -19.35 12.32 -9.73
C ARG A 238 -19.09 11.56 -11.03
N ALA A 239 -20.15 11.14 -11.72
CA ALA A 239 -20.10 10.66 -13.10
C ALA A 239 -20.92 11.57 -14.02
N ILE A 240 -20.31 11.98 -15.13
CA ILE A 240 -20.90 12.88 -16.13
C ILE A 240 -20.89 12.15 -17.47
N GLN A 241 -22.07 11.84 -18.00
CA GLN A 241 -22.21 11.26 -19.33
C GLN A 241 -21.92 12.35 -20.38
N ILE A 242 -20.91 12.11 -21.21
CA ILE A 242 -20.46 13.02 -22.27
C ILE A 242 -21.05 12.61 -23.62
N TYR A 243 -21.07 11.30 -23.89
CA TYR A 243 -21.71 10.65 -25.03
C TYR A 243 -22.44 9.39 -24.53
N PRO A 244 -23.29 8.71 -25.33
CA PRO A 244 -24.04 7.52 -24.88
C PRO A 244 -23.21 6.43 -24.19
N SER A 245 -21.90 6.33 -24.48
CA SER A 245 -20.99 5.38 -23.83
C SER A 245 -19.62 5.98 -23.48
N GLU A 246 -19.56 7.29 -23.23
CA GLU A 246 -18.37 7.95 -22.69
C GLU A 246 -18.73 8.76 -21.45
N TYR A 247 -17.99 8.55 -20.36
CA TYR A 247 -18.23 9.14 -19.06
C TYR A 247 -16.97 9.80 -18.50
N ASP A 248 -17.07 11.07 -18.15
CA ASP A 248 -16.07 11.75 -17.33
C ASP A 248 -16.38 11.50 -15.86
N LEU A 249 -15.38 11.02 -15.13
CA LEU A 249 -15.43 10.61 -13.75
C LEU A 249 -14.57 11.56 -12.91
N ILE A 250 -15.14 12.07 -11.82
CA ILE A 250 -14.44 12.90 -10.85
C ILE A 250 -14.36 12.10 -9.56
N LEU A 251 -13.14 11.84 -9.07
CA LEU A 251 -12.90 11.18 -7.79
C LEU A 251 -13.04 12.16 -6.63
N ARG A 252 -13.33 11.63 -5.44
CA ARG A 252 -13.32 12.38 -4.20
C ARG A 252 -11.87 12.52 -3.73
N PRO A 253 -11.34 13.74 -3.49
CA PRO A 253 -10.09 13.90 -2.77
C PRO A 253 -10.21 13.33 -1.35
N ASP A 254 -9.09 12.93 -0.76
CA ASP A 254 -9.05 12.46 0.63
C ASP A 254 -9.75 13.46 1.55
N ILE A 255 -10.53 12.93 2.51
CA ILE A 255 -11.27 13.74 3.47
C ILE A 255 -10.36 14.74 4.19
N ASN A 256 -10.85 15.96 4.34
CA ASN A 256 -10.14 17.10 4.93
C ASN A 256 -8.86 17.51 4.19
N THR A 257 -8.69 17.07 2.93
CA THR A 257 -7.63 17.53 2.03
C THR A 257 -8.18 18.27 0.81
N ARG A 258 -7.30 18.92 0.04
CA ARG A 258 -7.64 19.60 -1.22
C ARG A 258 -6.99 18.96 -2.46
N GLY A 259 -6.31 17.81 -2.33
CA GLY A 259 -5.45 17.36 -3.42
C GLY A 259 -4.81 15.98 -3.36
N HIS A 260 -5.11 15.12 -2.37
CA HIS A 260 -4.71 13.71 -2.47
C HIS A 260 -5.84 12.93 -3.17
N THR A 261 -5.58 12.46 -4.40
CA THR A 261 -6.57 11.77 -5.24
C THR A 261 -5.86 10.78 -6.17
N GLN A 262 -6.11 9.48 -6.02
CA GLN A 262 -5.54 8.44 -6.89
C GLN A 262 -6.30 7.11 -6.79
N TRP A 263 -6.79 6.75 -5.60
CA TRP A 263 -7.65 5.59 -5.39
C TRP A 263 -9.02 5.82 -6.04
N TYR A 264 -9.50 4.81 -6.76
CA TYR A 264 -10.89 4.72 -7.22
C TYR A 264 -11.41 3.32 -6.95
N TYR A 265 -12.67 3.25 -6.55
CA TYR A 265 -13.41 2.01 -6.39
C TYR A 265 -14.91 2.35 -6.49
N PHE A 266 -15.58 1.86 -7.53
CA PHE A 266 -16.99 2.15 -7.79
C PHE A 266 -17.64 0.99 -8.54
N SER A 267 -18.95 0.84 -8.45
CA SER A 267 -19.72 -0.05 -9.31
C SER A 267 -20.42 0.69 -10.44
N VAL A 268 -20.69 -0.05 -11.52
CA VAL A 268 -21.57 0.31 -12.62
C VAL A 268 -22.57 -0.81 -12.85
N SER A 269 -23.83 -0.48 -13.07
CA SER A 269 -24.86 -1.42 -13.52
C SER A 269 -25.66 -0.83 -14.69
N ASN A 270 -26.63 -1.60 -15.20
CA ASN A 270 -27.27 -1.37 -16.53
C ASN A 270 -26.27 -1.44 -17.70
N VAL A 271 -25.21 -2.25 -17.55
CA VAL A 271 -24.25 -2.50 -18.64
C VAL A 271 -24.89 -3.32 -19.76
N ARG A 272 -24.45 -3.09 -21.00
CA ARG A 272 -24.87 -3.87 -22.18
C ARG A 272 -23.71 -4.74 -22.68
N ARG A 273 -24.00 -6.01 -22.95
CA ARG A 273 -23.04 -7.01 -23.42
C ARG A 273 -22.39 -6.59 -24.73
N GLY A 274 -21.07 -6.74 -24.82
CA GLY A 274 -20.31 -6.44 -26.04
C GLY A 274 -20.22 -4.96 -26.41
N ARG A 275 -20.89 -4.06 -25.68
CA ARG A 275 -20.81 -2.61 -25.88
C ARG A 275 -19.56 -2.05 -25.21
N LYS A 276 -18.86 -1.17 -25.92
CA LYS A 276 -17.69 -0.45 -25.41
C LYS A 276 -18.12 0.78 -24.62
N TYR A 277 -17.62 0.90 -23.39
CA TYR A 277 -17.82 2.06 -22.52
C TYR A 277 -16.46 2.67 -22.15
N LYS A 278 -16.29 3.96 -22.45
CA LYS A 278 -15.07 4.73 -22.18
C LYS A 278 -15.25 5.52 -20.88
N PHE A 279 -14.28 5.40 -19.98
CA PHE A 279 -14.23 6.12 -18.71
C PHE A 279 -13.00 7.02 -18.69
N ASN A 280 -13.17 8.30 -18.31
CA ASN A 280 -12.10 9.28 -18.18
C ASN A 280 -12.06 9.79 -16.73
N LEU A 281 -11.06 9.44 -15.93
CA LEU A 281 -10.89 9.93 -14.55
C LEU A 281 -10.09 11.23 -14.58
N ILE A 282 -10.78 12.38 -14.58
CA ILE A 282 -10.22 13.68 -15.04
C ILE A 282 -9.54 14.55 -13.96
N ASN A 283 -9.53 14.14 -12.70
CA ASN A 283 -9.00 14.94 -11.58
C ASN A 283 -7.84 14.27 -10.82
N LEU A 284 -7.05 13.43 -11.49
CA LEU A 284 -5.85 12.83 -10.92
C LEU A 284 -4.72 13.87 -10.82
N VAL A 285 -3.86 13.74 -9.82
CA VAL A 285 -2.94 14.82 -9.40
C VAL A 285 -1.46 14.51 -9.59
N LYS A 286 -1.12 13.24 -9.84
CA LYS A 286 0.27 12.80 -9.99
C LYS A 286 0.75 13.08 -11.41
N PRO A 287 2.00 13.52 -11.62
CA PRO A 287 2.49 13.79 -12.98
C PRO A 287 2.72 12.53 -13.82
N ASP A 288 2.81 11.37 -13.19
CA ASP A 288 3.06 10.09 -13.84
C ASP A 288 2.43 8.94 -13.03
N SER A 289 2.20 7.81 -13.70
CA SER A 289 1.55 6.63 -13.15
C SER A 289 2.02 5.35 -13.83
N VAL A 290 2.02 4.22 -13.11
CA VAL A 290 2.28 2.89 -13.69
C VAL A 290 1.29 2.46 -14.79
N TYR A 291 0.20 3.20 -15.02
CA TYR A 291 -0.60 3.11 -16.26
C TYR A 291 0.25 3.35 -17.51
N ASN A 292 1.19 4.30 -17.48
CA ASN A 292 2.20 4.52 -18.52
C ASN A 292 3.30 3.43 -18.55
N GLN A 293 3.12 2.34 -17.81
CA GLN A 293 4.02 1.19 -17.78
C GLN A 293 3.26 -0.14 -17.93
N GLY A 294 1.98 -0.09 -18.34
CA GLY A 294 1.15 -1.25 -18.66
C GLY A 294 0.19 -1.72 -17.56
N LEU A 295 -0.02 -0.96 -16.48
CA LEU A 295 -1.11 -1.28 -15.52
C LEU A 295 -2.47 -1.29 -16.24
N ARG A 296 -3.31 -2.26 -15.89
CA ARG A 296 -4.72 -2.36 -16.28
C ARG A 296 -5.64 -2.20 -15.06
N PRO A 297 -6.80 -1.51 -15.20
CA PRO A 297 -7.84 -1.48 -14.17
C PRO A 297 -8.27 -2.90 -13.78
N LEU A 298 -8.73 -3.08 -12.56
CA LEU A 298 -9.37 -4.32 -12.13
C LEU A 298 -10.89 -4.21 -12.28
N ILE A 299 -11.51 -5.33 -12.67
CA ILE A 299 -12.96 -5.53 -12.68
C ILE A 299 -13.35 -6.75 -11.85
N TYR A 300 -14.53 -6.70 -11.26
CA TYR A 300 -15.25 -7.84 -10.69
C TYR A 300 -16.70 -7.77 -11.20
N SER A 301 -17.26 -8.88 -11.66
CA SER A 301 -18.61 -8.97 -12.24
C SER A 301 -19.43 -9.93 -11.40
N GLU A 302 -20.61 -9.51 -10.92
CA GLU A 302 -21.47 -10.37 -10.10
C GLU A 302 -22.02 -11.55 -10.91
N ALA A 303 -22.40 -11.33 -12.16
CA ALA A 303 -22.83 -12.37 -13.08
C ALA A 303 -21.71 -13.37 -13.42
N GLU A 304 -20.50 -12.89 -13.70
CA GLU A 304 -19.35 -13.77 -14.01
C GLU A 304 -18.93 -14.59 -12.77
N GLN A 305 -18.84 -13.95 -11.59
CA GLN A 305 -18.56 -14.65 -10.34
C GLN A 305 -19.60 -15.75 -10.06
N SER A 306 -20.89 -15.46 -10.30
CA SER A 306 -21.97 -16.42 -10.10
C SER A 306 -21.95 -17.58 -11.10
N ALA A 307 -21.44 -17.34 -12.32
CA ALA A 307 -21.43 -18.33 -13.40
C ALA A 307 -20.17 -19.21 -13.44
N SER A 308 -18.99 -18.64 -13.16
CA SER A 308 -17.69 -19.32 -13.31
C SER A 308 -16.82 -19.31 -12.06
N GLY A 309 -17.18 -18.54 -11.03
CA GLY A 309 -16.38 -18.35 -9.81
C GLY A 309 -15.22 -17.37 -9.94
N LEU A 310 -15.09 -16.70 -11.11
CA LEU A 310 -14.01 -15.77 -11.44
C LEU A 310 -14.19 -14.41 -10.74
N GLY A 311 -13.24 -14.09 -9.86
CA GLY A 311 -13.22 -12.85 -9.09
C GLY A 311 -12.55 -11.68 -9.83
N TRP A 312 -11.80 -10.91 -9.05
CA TRP A 312 -11.09 -9.71 -9.54
C TRP A 312 -10.04 -10.05 -10.60
N HIS A 313 -10.15 -9.40 -11.77
CA HIS A 313 -9.26 -9.62 -12.92
C HIS A 313 -9.03 -8.33 -13.72
N ARG A 314 -7.99 -8.29 -14.56
CA ARG A 314 -7.55 -7.09 -15.30
C ARG A 314 -8.40 -6.86 -16.55
N THR A 315 -8.92 -5.65 -16.68
CA THR A 315 -9.77 -5.22 -17.79
C THR A 315 -9.20 -4.02 -18.54
N GLY A 316 -9.98 -3.49 -19.49
CA GLY A 316 -9.65 -2.27 -20.21
C GLY A 316 -8.77 -2.51 -21.45
N VAL A 317 -9.01 -1.65 -22.44
CA VAL A 317 -8.20 -1.39 -23.64
C VAL A 317 -8.18 0.12 -23.89
N ASP A 318 -7.37 0.59 -24.85
CA ASP A 318 -7.21 2.02 -25.16
C ASP A 318 -6.89 2.85 -23.90
N ILE A 319 -5.93 2.35 -23.11
CA ILE A 319 -5.54 2.90 -21.81
C ILE A 319 -4.49 4.00 -21.99
N ALA A 320 -4.67 5.15 -21.32
CA ALA A 320 -3.70 6.24 -21.32
C ALA A 320 -3.73 7.04 -20.01
N TYR A 321 -2.57 7.52 -19.54
CA TYR A 321 -2.46 8.47 -18.43
C TYR A 321 -1.72 9.73 -18.89
N TYR A 322 -2.43 10.85 -19.00
CA TYR A 322 -1.92 12.08 -19.64
C TYR A 322 -2.35 13.34 -18.90
N GLN A 323 -1.54 14.41 -19.00
CA GLN A 323 -1.93 15.72 -18.47
C GLN A 323 -3.10 16.28 -19.29
N ASN A 324 -4.14 16.78 -18.63
CA ASN A 324 -5.29 17.39 -19.30
C ASN A 324 -5.25 18.93 -19.23
N ASN A 325 -6.23 19.56 -19.87
CA ASN A 325 -6.34 21.02 -19.95
C ASN A 325 -6.98 21.68 -18.71
N ILE A 326 -7.31 20.92 -17.67
CA ILE A 326 -7.97 21.42 -16.45
C ILE A 326 -6.90 21.96 -15.50
N LYS A 327 -6.85 23.29 -15.36
CA LYS A 327 -5.91 23.98 -14.46
C LYS A 327 -6.27 23.76 -13.00
N ARG A 328 -5.25 23.60 -12.15
CA ARG A 328 -5.33 23.60 -10.68
C ARG A 328 -4.49 24.76 -10.13
N LYS A 329 -4.78 25.24 -8.92
CA LYS A 329 -3.80 26.06 -8.19
C LYS A 329 -2.54 25.19 -7.99
N GLY A 330 -1.41 25.63 -8.55
CA GLY A 330 -0.17 24.86 -8.51
C GLY A 330 -0.17 23.59 -9.38
N GLY A 331 -0.63 23.69 -10.63
CA GLY A 331 -0.41 22.65 -11.65
C GLY A 331 -1.58 22.41 -12.60
N ALA A 332 -1.60 21.22 -13.19
CA ALA A 332 -2.70 20.71 -13.99
C ALA A 332 -3.22 19.40 -13.38
N TYR A 333 -4.44 19.01 -13.74
CA TYR A 333 -4.91 17.65 -13.51
C TYR A 333 -4.45 16.71 -14.64
N TYR A 334 -4.54 15.43 -14.34
CA TYR A 334 -4.22 14.32 -15.23
C TYR A 334 -5.47 13.47 -15.42
N THR A 335 -5.62 12.91 -16.61
CA THR A 335 -6.69 12.01 -16.99
C THR A 335 -6.14 10.59 -17.11
N LEU A 336 -6.78 9.65 -16.41
CA LEU A 336 -6.70 8.23 -16.76
C LEU A 336 -7.91 7.88 -17.63
N THR A 337 -7.67 7.49 -18.88
CA THR A 337 -8.69 6.98 -19.79
C THR A 337 -8.53 5.47 -19.94
N PHE A 338 -9.65 4.74 -19.98
CA PHE A 338 -9.70 3.34 -20.42
C PHE A 338 -11.08 2.99 -20.99
N THR A 339 -11.14 1.98 -21.86
CA THR A 339 -12.39 1.47 -22.46
C THR A 339 -12.65 0.03 -22.01
N VAL A 340 -13.80 -0.22 -21.40
CA VAL A 340 -14.25 -1.56 -20.96
C VAL A 340 -15.30 -2.10 -21.93
N THR A 341 -15.32 -3.42 -22.13
CA THR A 341 -16.42 -4.13 -22.80
C THR A 341 -16.97 -5.15 -21.81
N PHE A 342 -18.25 -5.06 -21.46
CA PHE A 342 -18.83 -5.94 -20.44
C PHE A 342 -19.31 -7.27 -21.05
N PRO A 343 -19.14 -8.42 -20.35
CA PRO A 343 -19.47 -9.75 -20.87
C PRO A 343 -20.98 -10.09 -20.79
N HIS A 344 -21.71 -9.44 -19.89
CA HIS A 344 -23.10 -9.75 -19.53
C HIS A 344 -24.01 -8.51 -19.67
N ASP A 345 -25.31 -8.73 -19.85
CA ASP A 345 -26.34 -7.67 -19.88
C ASP A 345 -26.96 -7.46 -18.49
N ASN A 346 -27.19 -6.19 -18.12
CA ASN A 346 -27.78 -5.78 -16.83
C ASN A 346 -26.99 -6.18 -15.57
N ASP A 347 -25.75 -6.62 -15.73
CA ASP A 347 -24.86 -7.00 -14.64
C ASP A 347 -24.43 -5.80 -13.76
N THR A 348 -24.00 -6.08 -12.53
CA THR A 348 -23.29 -5.12 -11.68
C THR A 348 -21.79 -5.44 -11.73
N CYS A 349 -21.03 -4.52 -12.29
CA CYS A 349 -19.58 -4.62 -12.39
C CYS A 349 -18.91 -3.59 -11.47
N TYR A 350 -17.91 -4.02 -10.72
CA TYR A 350 -17.09 -3.18 -9.86
C TYR A 350 -15.75 -2.90 -10.53
N LEU A 351 -15.30 -1.64 -10.51
CA LEU A 351 -14.03 -1.19 -11.09
C LEU A 351 -13.13 -0.60 -9.99
N ALA A 352 -11.89 -1.08 -9.89
CA ALA A 352 -10.94 -0.68 -8.84
C ALA A 352 -9.51 -0.41 -9.36
N HIS A 353 -8.75 0.38 -8.61
CA HIS A 353 -7.34 0.71 -8.89
C HIS A 353 -6.37 -0.43 -8.54
N CYS A 354 -6.65 -1.15 -7.45
CA CYS A 354 -5.93 -2.34 -6.99
C CYS A 354 -6.95 -3.28 -6.33
N TYR A 355 -6.58 -4.54 -6.06
CA TYR A 355 -7.46 -5.51 -5.40
C TYR A 355 -7.90 -4.93 -4.06
N PRO A 356 -9.20 -4.64 -3.85
CA PRO A 356 -9.63 -4.00 -2.61
C PRO A 356 -9.35 -4.91 -1.40
N TYR A 357 -9.12 -4.27 -0.26
CA TYR A 357 -9.02 -4.92 1.03
C TYR A 357 -9.60 -3.92 2.04
N THR A 358 -10.84 -4.16 2.45
CA THR A 358 -11.62 -3.28 3.31
C THR A 358 -11.22 -3.43 4.79
N TYR A 359 -11.68 -2.54 5.67
CA TYR A 359 -11.52 -2.75 7.10
C TYR A 359 -12.37 -3.95 7.55
N THR A 360 -13.53 -4.17 6.92
CA THR A 360 -14.37 -5.36 7.15
C THR A 360 -13.70 -6.67 6.77
N ASP A 361 -13.00 -6.73 5.63
CA ASP A 361 -12.19 -7.90 5.25
C ASP A 361 -11.13 -8.19 6.32
N LEU A 362 -10.53 -7.15 6.90
CA LEU A 362 -9.59 -7.31 8.02
C LEU A 362 -10.31 -7.86 9.27
N GLN A 363 -11.43 -7.26 9.68
CA GLN A 363 -12.15 -7.70 10.87
C GLN A 363 -12.61 -9.17 10.74
N ASN A 364 -13.13 -9.56 9.57
CA ASN A 364 -13.55 -10.92 9.26
C ASN A 364 -12.36 -11.89 9.23
N TYR A 365 -11.26 -11.51 8.59
CA TYR A 365 -10.03 -12.32 8.57
C TYR A 365 -9.50 -12.56 9.99
N LEU A 366 -9.37 -11.51 10.80
CA LEU A 366 -8.90 -11.63 12.19
C LEU A 366 -9.84 -12.50 13.03
N ALA A 367 -11.16 -12.31 12.91
CA ALA A 367 -12.14 -13.16 13.58
C ALA A 367 -12.02 -14.63 13.16
N SER A 368 -11.72 -14.92 11.89
CA SER A 368 -11.51 -16.29 11.42
C SER A 368 -10.26 -16.96 12.01
N LEU A 369 -9.17 -16.20 12.23
CA LEU A 369 -7.96 -16.70 12.91
C LEU A 369 -8.22 -16.98 14.39
N GLU A 370 -9.06 -16.16 15.04
CA GLU A 370 -9.46 -16.34 16.44
C GLU A 370 -10.47 -17.49 16.62
N ALA A 371 -11.28 -17.78 15.60
CA ALA A 371 -12.25 -18.87 15.59
C ALA A 371 -11.63 -20.26 15.30
N ASP A 372 -10.53 -20.36 14.53
CA ASP A 372 -9.86 -21.64 14.28
C ASP A 372 -9.01 -22.07 15.50
N PRO A 373 -9.35 -23.16 16.23
CA PRO A 373 -8.61 -23.59 17.41
C PRO A 373 -7.13 -23.93 17.14
N ARG A 374 -6.78 -24.28 15.90
CA ARG A 374 -5.42 -24.60 15.45
C ARG A 374 -4.54 -23.34 15.36
N VAL A 375 -5.16 -22.18 15.12
CA VAL A 375 -4.51 -20.87 14.98
C VAL A 375 -4.64 -20.05 16.26
N ALA A 376 -5.80 -20.07 16.92
CA ALA A 376 -6.10 -19.28 18.14
C ALA A 376 -5.11 -19.52 19.29
N SER A 377 -4.40 -20.65 19.34
CA SER A 377 -3.32 -20.90 20.31
C SER A 377 -2.02 -20.10 20.04
N ARG A 378 -1.84 -19.58 18.82
CA ARG A 378 -0.60 -18.96 18.29
C ARG A 378 -0.68 -17.44 18.13
N ILE A 379 -1.88 -16.86 18.20
CA ILE A 379 -2.14 -15.42 18.02
C ILE A 379 -2.96 -14.84 19.18
N ARG A 380 -2.71 -13.59 19.54
CA ARG A 380 -3.54 -12.78 20.45
C ARG A 380 -3.80 -11.42 19.82
N ARG A 381 -5.07 -11.09 19.58
CA ARG A 381 -5.51 -9.77 19.15
C ARG A 381 -5.83 -8.89 20.36
N ARG A 382 -5.54 -7.60 20.26
CA ARG A 382 -5.99 -6.56 21.21
C ARG A 382 -6.26 -5.27 20.44
N VAL A 383 -7.17 -4.44 20.92
CA VAL A 383 -7.29 -3.06 20.42
C VAL A 383 -6.09 -2.25 20.94
N LEU A 384 -5.29 -1.70 20.03
CA LEU A 384 -4.17 -0.82 20.33
C LEU A 384 -4.68 0.55 20.79
N CYS A 385 -5.60 1.12 20.01
CA CYS A 385 -6.27 2.37 20.29
C CYS A 385 -7.57 2.47 19.48
N LYS A 386 -8.36 3.51 19.76
CA LYS A 386 -9.42 3.97 18.87
C LYS A 386 -8.85 4.98 17.86
N THR A 387 -9.46 5.02 16.68
CA THR A 387 -9.19 6.02 15.63
C THR A 387 -10.02 7.30 15.84
N LEU A 388 -9.94 8.27 14.93
CA LEU A 388 -10.70 9.52 15.00
C LEU A 388 -12.22 9.26 14.86
N ALA A 389 -12.61 8.29 14.03
CA ALA A 389 -14.00 7.85 13.90
C ALA A 389 -14.44 6.83 14.97
N GLY A 390 -13.55 6.43 15.90
CA GLY A 390 -13.85 5.45 16.95
C GLY A 390 -13.79 3.97 16.51
N ASN A 391 -13.23 3.68 15.34
CA ASN A 391 -12.90 2.31 14.90
C ASN A 391 -11.72 1.75 15.71
N ASN A 392 -11.52 0.43 15.67
CA ASN A 392 -10.36 -0.18 16.30
C ASN A 392 -9.14 -0.03 15.39
N CYS A 393 -8.01 0.40 15.97
CA CYS A 393 -6.70 0.03 15.44
C CYS A 393 -6.28 -1.23 16.18
N ASP A 394 -6.18 -2.36 15.48
CA ASP A 394 -5.83 -3.65 16.08
C ASP A 394 -4.31 -3.81 16.25
N LEU A 395 -3.91 -4.58 17.27
CA LEU A 395 -2.56 -5.10 17.48
C LEU A 395 -2.63 -6.61 17.63
N LEU A 396 -1.92 -7.33 16.77
CA LEU A 396 -1.72 -8.77 16.88
C LEU A 396 -0.40 -9.02 17.59
N THR A 397 -0.37 -10.02 18.47
CA THR A 397 0.84 -10.62 18.99
C THR A 397 0.89 -12.08 18.55
N VAL A 398 1.95 -12.50 17.85
CA VAL A 398 2.14 -13.88 17.39
C VAL A 398 3.45 -14.42 17.97
N THR A 399 3.38 -15.55 18.67
CA THR A 399 4.51 -16.24 19.33
C THR A 399 4.01 -17.58 19.90
N SER A 400 4.91 -18.45 20.37
CA SER A 400 4.54 -19.68 21.09
C SER A 400 4.22 -19.38 22.56
N PHE A 401 2.96 -19.04 22.85
CA PHE A 401 2.50 -18.61 24.18
C PHE A 401 2.62 -19.65 25.30
N SER A 402 2.82 -20.92 24.98
CA SER A 402 2.89 -22.04 25.93
C SER A 402 4.32 -22.44 26.33
N SER A 403 5.32 -21.66 25.93
CA SER A 403 6.72 -21.90 26.31
C SER A 403 7.00 -21.46 27.75
N ASP A 404 8.12 -21.92 28.32
CA ASP A 404 8.53 -21.53 29.66
C ASP A 404 8.79 -20.01 29.77
N PRO A 405 8.65 -19.41 30.97
CA PRO A 405 8.77 -17.96 31.14
C PRO A 405 10.14 -17.38 30.75
N GLU A 406 11.23 -18.15 30.86
CA GLU A 406 12.57 -17.64 30.56
C GLU A 406 12.82 -17.62 29.05
N ALA A 407 12.42 -18.69 28.32
CA ALA A 407 12.39 -18.67 26.86
C ALA A 407 11.46 -17.58 26.31
N MET A 408 10.29 -17.35 26.93
CA MET A 408 9.41 -16.23 26.57
C MET A 408 10.06 -14.86 26.74
N LYS A 409 10.99 -14.72 27.71
CA LYS A 409 11.71 -13.48 28.01
C LYS A 409 12.90 -13.27 27.08
N SER A 410 13.64 -14.32 26.72
CA SER A 410 14.83 -14.23 25.86
C SER A 410 14.53 -14.01 24.37
N ARG A 411 13.31 -14.30 23.90
CA ARG A 411 12.89 -14.05 22.51
C ARG A 411 13.10 -12.60 22.08
N LYS A 412 13.61 -12.41 20.86
CA LYS A 412 13.74 -11.09 20.21
C LYS A 412 12.37 -10.57 19.73
N GLY A 413 12.26 -9.27 19.55
CA GLY A 413 11.06 -8.59 19.04
C GLY A 413 11.14 -8.25 17.55
N ILE A 414 10.02 -8.38 16.85
CA ILE A 414 9.85 -7.89 15.46
C ILE A 414 8.54 -7.09 15.39
N LEU A 415 8.58 -5.89 14.83
CA LEU A 415 7.39 -5.05 14.58
C LEU A 415 7.11 -4.94 13.08
N ILE A 416 5.92 -5.36 12.65
CA ILE A 416 5.41 -5.13 11.30
C ILE A 416 4.21 -4.18 11.39
N THR A 417 4.19 -3.14 10.57
CA THR A 417 3.02 -2.28 10.39
C THR A 417 2.58 -2.31 8.94
N ALA A 418 1.31 -2.05 8.67
CA ALA A 418 0.80 -2.00 7.32
C ALA A 418 -0.27 -0.92 7.15
N ARG A 419 -0.48 -0.55 5.89
CA ARG A 419 -1.66 0.17 5.41
C ARG A 419 -1.90 1.56 6.03
N VAL A 420 -0.82 2.26 6.36
CA VAL A 420 -0.83 3.66 6.82
C VAL A 420 -1.35 4.63 5.76
N HIS A 421 -1.15 4.33 4.46
CA HIS A 421 -1.70 5.09 3.33
C HIS A 421 -2.97 4.42 2.77
N PRO A 422 -4.13 5.10 2.75
CA PRO A 422 -5.39 4.42 2.50
C PRO A 422 -5.72 3.80 1.13
N GLY A 423 -4.94 4.05 0.07
CA GLY A 423 -5.15 3.40 -1.23
C GLY A 423 -4.18 2.26 -1.51
N GLU A 424 -3.33 1.89 -0.56
CA GLU A 424 -2.21 0.95 -0.75
C GLU A 424 -2.58 -0.47 -0.28
N THR A 425 -3.56 -1.08 -0.95
CA THR A 425 -4.17 -2.37 -0.52
C THR A 425 -3.23 -3.57 -0.65
N GLN A 426 -2.22 -3.52 -1.53
CA GLN A 426 -1.15 -4.51 -1.60
C GLN A 426 -0.45 -4.74 -0.24
N ALA A 427 -0.37 -3.72 0.62
CA ALA A 427 0.19 -3.86 1.96
C ALA A 427 -0.61 -4.84 2.85
N SER A 428 -1.94 -4.82 2.74
CA SER A 428 -2.82 -5.74 3.46
C SER A 428 -2.70 -7.17 2.94
N TRP A 429 -2.58 -7.36 1.62
CA TRP A 429 -2.36 -8.68 1.02
C TRP A 429 -0.99 -9.28 1.37
N MET A 430 0.08 -8.48 1.33
CA MET A 430 1.40 -8.92 1.81
C MET A 430 1.37 -9.30 3.29
N LEU A 431 0.70 -8.50 4.13
CA LEU A 431 0.58 -8.81 5.54
C LEU A 431 -0.24 -10.07 5.82
N LYS A 432 -1.33 -10.28 5.07
CA LYS A 432 -2.15 -11.48 5.21
C LYS A 432 -1.31 -12.74 5.03
N GLY A 433 -0.50 -12.81 3.97
CA GLY A 433 0.44 -13.91 3.76
C GLY A 433 1.45 -14.07 4.91
N PHE A 434 2.02 -12.95 5.39
CA PHE A 434 2.94 -12.97 6.55
C PHE A 434 2.28 -13.53 7.82
N VAL A 435 1.03 -13.16 8.11
CA VAL A 435 0.27 -13.66 9.27
C VAL A 435 -0.16 -15.12 9.08
N ASP A 436 -0.58 -15.53 7.88
CA ASP A 436 -0.93 -16.92 7.56
C ASP A 436 0.28 -17.84 7.71
N TYR A 437 1.47 -17.43 7.23
CA TYR A 437 2.72 -18.15 7.46
C TYR A 437 2.99 -18.26 8.96
N LEU A 438 3.05 -17.14 9.69
CA LEU A 438 3.40 -17.12 11.12
C LEU A 438 2.40 -17.85 12.02
N THR A 439 1.15 -18.03 11.58
CA THR A 439 0.14 -18.82 12.30
C THR A 439 0.03 -20.26 11.80
N GLY A 440 0.68 -20.59 10.67
CA GLY A 440 0.67 -21.90 10.03
C GLY A 440 1.34 -23.02 10.84
N PRO A 441 1.07 -24.30 10.47
CA PRO A 441 1.51 -25.47 11.22
C PRO A 441 2.94 -25.93 10.91
N THR A 442 3.66 -25.27 9.99
CA THR A 442 5.01 -25.68 9.57
C THR A 442 6.02 -25.60 10.72
N LEU A 443 7.09 -26.40 10.62
CA LEU A 443 8.20 -26.36 11.57
C LEU A 443 8.86 -24.98 11.56
N ASP A 444 9.05 -24.40 10.38
CA ASP A 444 9.66 -23.09 10.14
C ASP A 444 8.86 -21.96 10.81
N ALA A 445 7.52 -21.96 10.67
CA ALA A 445 6.66 -21.05 11.40
C ALA A 445 6.70 -21.28 12.92
N LYS A 446 6.91 -22.52 13.39
CA LYS A 446 7.12 -22.81 14.81
C LYS A 446 8.47 -22.26 15.30
N ILE A 447 9.55 -22.42 14.54
CA ILE A 447 10.87 -21.86 14.85
C ILE A 447 10.80 -20.34 14.98
N LEU A 448 10.11 -19.65 14.06
CA LEU A 448 9.86 -18.21 14.18
C LEU A 448 9.10 -17.86 15.46
N ARG A 449 8.00 -18.55 15.77
CA ARG A 449 7.22 -18.33 17.01
C ARG A 449 7.99 -18.66 18.29
N ASP A 450 8.96 -19.57 18.23
CA ASP A 450 9.78 -20.00 19.37
C ASP A 450 10.98 -19.08 19.64
N ASN A 451 11.43 -18.31 18.64
CA ASN A 451 12.56 -17.38 18.75
C ASN A 451 12.14 -15.90 18.80
N PHE A 452 10.94 -15.56 18.34
CA PHE A 452 10.46 -14.19 18.25
C PHE A 452 9.10 -13.96 18.90
N VAL A 453 8.90 -12.73 19.35
CA VAL A 453 7.58 -12.15 19.58
C VAL A 453 7.31 -11.17 18.43
N PHE A 454 6.31 -11.45 17.62
CA PHE A 454 5.86 -10.55 16.57
C PHE A 454 4.79 -9.61 17.12
N LYS A 455 4.97 -8.31 16.89
CA LYS A 455 3.94 -7.27 17.07
C LYS A 455 3.52 -6.81 15.69
N ILE A 456 2.23 -6.87 15.39
CA ILE A 456 1.72 -6.57 14.06
C ILE A 456 0.54 -5.59 14.18
N VAL A 457 0.65 -4.42 13.54
CA VAL A 457 -0.47 -3.47 13.41
C VAL A 457 -0.97 -3.55 11.97
N PRO A 458 -2.05 -4.30 11.69
CA PRO A 458 -2.40 -4.68 10.33
C PRO A 458 -2.96 -3.57 9.45
N MET A 459 -3.38 -2.46 10.06
CA MET A 459 -4.00 -1.34 9.36
C MET A 459 -3.88 -0.08 10.20
N LEU A 460 -2.83 0.71 9.94
CA LEU A 460 -2.54 1.95 10.69
C LEU A 460 -3.53 3.09 10.43
N ASN A 461 -4.37 2.99 9.39
CA ASN A 461 -5.33 4.04 9.03
C ASN A 461 -6.74 3.50 8.70
N PRO A 462 -7.45 2.86 9.66
CA PRO A 462 -8.78 2.26 9.43
C PRO A 462 -9.79 3.24 8.81
N ASP A 463 -9.89 4.45 9.36
CA ASP A 463 -10.87 5.45 8.92
C ASP A 463 -10.66 5.85 7.46
N GLY A 464 -9.40 5.98 7.03
CA GLY A 464 -9.08 6.24 5.64
C GLY A 464 -9.48 5.09 4.71
N VAL A 465 -9.43 3.83 5.17
CA VAL A 465 -9.93 2.65 4.42
C VAL A 465 -11.42 2.82 4.18
N ILE A 466 -12.17 2.99 5.26
CA ILE A 466 -13.63 2.97 5.27
C ILE A 466 -14.19 4.03 4.31
N ASN A 467 -13.53 5.19 4.24
CA ASN A 467 -13.92 6.32 3.40
C ASN A 467 -13.35 6.34 1.97
N GLY A 468 -12.52 5.37 1.57
CA GLY A 468 -11.92 5.34 0.24
C GLY A 468 -10.89 6.46 -0.01
N ASN A 469 -10.20 6.94 1.03
CA ASN A 469 -9.05 7.83 0.85
C ASN A 469 -7.91 7.09 0.09
N TYR A 470 -6.95 7.84 -0.45
CA TYR A 470 -5.71 7.32 -1.02
C TYR A 470 -4.51 7.42 -0.06
N ARG A 471 -4.41 8.50 0.74
CA ARG A 471 -3.12 8.92 1.32
C ARG A 471 -3.16 9.39 2.77
N CYS A 472 -4.21 10.10 3.19
CA CYS A 472 -4.33 10.75 4.50
C CYS A 472 -5.35 10.08 5.43
N SER A 473 -5.22 10.32 6.74
CA SER A 473 -6.27 10.00 7.72
C SER A 473 -7.39 11.05 7.71
N LEU A 474 -8.39 10.92 8.59
CA LEU A 474 -9.42 11.95 8.78
C LEU A 474 -8.88 13.28 9.35
N SER A 475 -7.65 13.36 9.84
CA SER A 475 -7.01 14.66 10.15
C SER A 475 -6.56 15.43 8.90
N GLY A 476 -6.70 14.84 7.71
CA GLY A 476 -6.20 15.40 6.44
C GLY A 476 -4.69 15.25 6.25
N GLN A 477 -3.97 14.63 7.19
CA GLN A 477 -2.51 14.53 7.16
C GLN A 477 -2.01 13.12 6.76
N ASP A 478 -0.83 13.11 6.13
CA ASP A 478 -0.04 11.90 5.90
C ASP A 478 0.50 11.38 7.25
N LEU A 479 -0.06 10.27 7.73
CA LEU A 479 0.36 9.61 8.97
C LEU A 479 1.83 9.14 8.91
N ASN A 480 2.37 8.82 7.74
CA ASN A 480 3.79 8.51 7.55
C ASN A 480 4.68 9.76 7.39
N ARG A 481 4.23 10.92 7.91
CA ARG A 481 5.07 12.07 8.29
C ARG A 481 4.94 12.45 9.75
N GLN A 482 4.15 11.71 10.53
CA GLN A 482 3.83 12.05 11.93
C GLN A 482 4.61 11.22 12.95
N TRP A 483 5.59 10.40 12.54
CA TRP A 483 6.27 9.51 13.48
C TRP A 483 7.27 10.22 14.40
N LEU A 484 7.80 11.38 14.00
CA LEU A 484 8.77 12.13 14.81
C LEU A 484 8.12 12.61 16.10
N ASP A 485 7.02 13.37 15.98
CA ASP A 485 6.22 13.85 17.11
C ASP A 485 4.71 13.61 16.87
N PRO A 486 4.20 12.38 17.09
CA PRO A 486 2.80 12.06 16.87
C PRO A 486 1.92 12.63 17.98
N SER A 487 0.92 13.46 17.64
CA SER A 487 -0.13 13.83 18.58
C SER A 487 -0.99 12.63 18.98
N ARG A 488 -1.20 12.46 20.29
CA ARG A 488 -2.09 11.42 20.87
C ARG A 488 -3.55 11.55 20.42
N THR A 489 -4.02 12.75 20.13
CA THR A 489 -5.42 13.03 19.76
C THR A 489 -5.62 13.10 18.25
N VAL A 490 -4.66 13.63 17.50
CA VAL A 490 -4.77 13.81 16.03
C VAL A 490 -4.21 12.60 15.27
N HIS A 491 -3.16 11.96 15.79
CA HIS A 491 -2.46 10.82 15.18
C HIS A 491 -2.49 9.57 16.09
N PRO A 492 -3.65 9.17 16.67
CA PRO A 492 -3.69 8.16 17.73
C PRO A 492 -3.02 6.85 17.32
N THR A 493 -3.25 6.37 16.09
CA THR A 493 -2.67 5.11 15.61
C THR A 493 -1.14 5.14 15.56
N ILE A 494 -0.53 6.26 15.15
CA ILE A 494 0.93 6.44 15.15
C ILE A 494 1.47 6.62 16.57
N TYR A 495 0.81 7.46 17.38
CA TYR A 495 1.21 7.69 18.77
C TYR A 495 1.24 6.40 19.58
N TYR A 496 0.13 5.64 19.59
CA TYR A 496 0.06 4.40 20.35
C TYR A 496 0.94 3.29 19.77
N THR A 497 1.20 3.27 18.45
CA THR A 497 2.20 2.35 17.86
C THR A 497 3.62 2.69 18.33
N LYS A 498 4.04 3.96 18.31
CA LYS A 498 5.35 4.40 18.81
C LYS A 498 5.52 4.14 20.31
N MET A 499 4.47 4.38 21.11
CA MET A 499 4.49 4.07 22.55
C MET A 499 4.49 2.56 22.85
N MET A 500 3.83 1.75 22.03
CA MET A 500 3.87 0.29 22.12
C MET A 500 5.26 -0.25 21.76
N LEU A 501 5.89 0.26 20.68
CA LEU A 501 7.26 -0.07 20.32
C LEU A 501 8.25 0.31 21.42
N LYS A 502 8.10 1.48 22.05
CA LYS A 502 8.96 1.90 23.17
C LYS A 502 8.94 0.89 24.32
N ARG A 503 7.75 0.53 24.81
CA ARG A 503 7.63 -0.50 25.86
C ARG A 503 8.16 -1.86 25.40
N PHE A 504 7.94 -2.20 24.14
CA PHE A 504 8.41 -3.46 23.58
C PHE A 504 9.94 -3.54 23.49
N ALA A 505 10.61 -2.41 23.24
CA ALA A 505 12.07 -2.28 23.27
C ALA A 505 12.65 -2.19 24.70
N GLU A 506 11.86 -1.68 25.67
CA GLU A 506 12.19 -1.75 27.10
C GLU A 506 12.08 -3.19 27.64
N ASP A 507 11.13 -3.98 27.12
CA ASP A 507 10.90 -5.38 27.52
C ASP A 507 11.89 -6.38 26.90
N ARG A 508 12.41 -6.12 25.68
CA ARG A 508 13.33 -7.01 24.93
C ARG A 508 14.00 -6.31 23.76
N GLU A 509 15.09 -6.90 23.26
CA GLU A 509 15.74 -6.47 22.00
C GLU A 509 14.77 -6.59 20.81
N VAL A 510 14.44 -5.47 20.17
CA VAL A 510 13.67 -5.45 18.92
C VAL A 510 14.65 -5.36 17.74
N VAL A 511 14.68 -6.40 16.91
CA VAL A 511 15.71 -6.56 15.87
C VAL A 511 15.27 -6.15 14.47
N MET A 512 13.98 -5.88 14.26
CA MET A 512 13.43 -5.49 12.96
C MET A 512 12.15 -4.67 13.08
N TYR A 513 12.03 -3.66 12.22
CA TYR A 513 10.82 -2.92 11.92
C TYR A 513 10.57 -2.93 10.40
N SER A 514 9.34 -3.21 9.96
CA SER A 514 8.98 -3.05 8.54
C SER A 514 7.58 -2.48 8.40
N ASP A 515 7.47 -1.36 7.68
CA ASP A 515 6.20 -0.75 7.29
C ASP A 515 5.84 -1.19 5.86
N LEU A 516 4.64 -1.76 5.67
CA LEU A 516 4.20 -2.29 4.39
C LEU A 516 3.34 -1.26 3.63
N HIS A 517 3.72 -1.02 2.38
CA HIS A 517 3.25 0.04 1.49
C HIS A 517 3.01 -0.46 0.06
N GLY A 518 2.67 0.44 -0.85
CA GLY A 518 3.10 0.21 -2.22
C GLY A 518 3.04 1.39 -3.19
N HIS A 519 3.63 1.14 -4.36
CA HIS A 519 4.34 2.18 -5.09
C HIS A 519 3.70 2.47 -6.45
N SER A 520 3.14 3.67 -6.61
CA SER A 520 2.35 4.02 -7.80
C SER A 520 3.17 4.45 -9.03
N ARG A 521 4.51 4.40 -8.97
CA ARG A 521 5.43 4.88 -10.03
C ARG A 521 6.49 3.86 -10.48
N LYS A 522 6.69 2.76 -9.76
CA LYS A 522 7.70 1.73 -10.08
C LYS A 522 7.03 0.36 -10.19
N LYS A 523 7.66 -0.53 -10.95
CA LYS A 523 7.41 -1.98 -10.95
C LYS A 523 8.11 -2.66 -9.77
N ASN A 524 7.89 -3.98 -9.64
CA ASN A 524 8.54 -4.87 -8.65
C ASN A 524 8.09 -4.63 -7.20
N ILE A 525 8.62 -5.45 -6.29
CA ILE A 525 8.60 -5.21 -4.84
C ILE A 525 10.04 -4.88 -4.40
N PHE A 526 10.24 -3.92 -3.52
CA PHE A 526 11.58 -3.53 -3.04
C PHE A 526 11.48 -2.87 -1.65
N VAL A 527 12.62 -2.62 -0.98
CA VAL A 527 12.62 -1.80 0.24
C VAL A 527 13.24 -0.43 0.04
N TYR A 528 12.70 0.56 0.74
CA TYR A 528 13.50 1.67 1.21
C TYR A 528 14.08 1.33 2.59
N GLY A 529 15.37 1.60 2.80
CA GLY A 529 16.10 1.36 4.06
C GLY A 529 16.71 2.65 4.62
N CYS A 530 17.68 2.51 5.53
CA CYS A 530 18.46 3.60 6.10
C CYS A 530 19.96 3.24 6.12
N ASP A 531 20.78 3.96 5.35
CA ASP A 531 22.24 3.75 5.30
C ASP A 531 22.91 4.02 6.66
N ASN A 532 23.61 3.03 7.18
CA ASN A 532 24.48 3.21 8.35
C ASN A 532 25.80 3.90 7.94
N LYS A 533 26.23 4.91 8.71
CA LYS A 533 27.45 5.69 8.45
C LYS A 533 28.62 5.38 9.39
N GLN A 534 28.46 4.44 10.31
CA GLN A 534 29.44 4.13 11.36
C GLN A 534 29.54 2.61 11.52
N GLY A 535 30.75 2.03 11.37
CA GLY A 535 31.18 0.69 11.83
C GLY A 535 30.49 -0.56 11.24
N ASP A 536 29.19 -0.47 10.98
CA ASP A 536 28.24 -1.55 10.68
C ASP A 536 27.67 -1.42 9.27
N ARG A 537 28.51 -0.93 8.35
CA ARG A 537 28.13 -0.60 6.98
C ARG A 537 27.70 -1.85 6.21
N LEU A 538 26.71 -1.71 5.33
CA LEU A 538 26.08 -2.80 4.55
C LEU A 538 25.22 -3.78 5.35
N LYS A 539 25.24 -3.81 6.70
CA LYS A 539 24.39 -4.72 7.49
C LYS A 539 22.90 -4.52 7.18
N GLU A 540 22.47 -3.27 7.00
CA GLU A 540 21.11 -2.90 6.59
C GLU A 540 20.67 -3.50 5.24
N ARG A 541 21.63 -3.94 4.41
CA ARG A 541 21.41 -4.47 3.06
C ARG A 541 21.38 -6.00 3.02
N VAL A 542 21.82 -6.67 4.09
CA VAL A 542 21.90 -8.13 4.16
C VAL A 542 20.50 -8.76 4.09
N PHE A 543 19.56 -8.32 4.93
CA PHE A 543 18.19 -8.84 4.90
C PHE A 543 17.48 -8.62 3.55
N PRO A 544 17.50 -7.42 2.93
CA PRO A 544 16.97 -7.22 1.58
C PRO A 544 17.64 -8.07 0.49
N ARG A 545 18.92 -8.44 0.65
CA ARG A 545 19.62 -9.30 -0.32
C ARG A 545 19.26 -10.78 -0.15
N LEU A 546 18.98 -11.25 1.07
CA LEU A 546 18.34 -12.56 1.30
C LEU A 546 16.93 -12.58 0.70
N LEU A 547 16.14 -11.54 0.95
CA LEU A 547 14.77 -11.41 0.45
C LEU A 547 14.68 -11.47 -1.09
N TRP A 548 15.70 -10.95 -1.78
CA TRP A 548 15.88 -11.09 -3.23
C TRP A 548 16.20 -12.51 -3.70
N LYS A 549 16.96 -13.30 -2.93
CA LYS A 549 17.22 -14.71 -3.26
C LYS A 549 16.01 -15.62 -2.97
N ASN A 550 15.15 -15.20 -2.04
CA ASN A 550 13.99 -15.97 -1.55
C ASN A 550 12.64 -15.56 -2.19
N SER A 551 12.61 -14.61 -3.15
CA SER A 551 11.39 -14.12 -3.78
C SER A 551 11.56 -13.85 -5.28
N GLU A 552 10.60 -14.33 -6.08
CA GLU A 552 10.56 -14.08 -7.54
C GLU A 552 10.19 -12.62 -7.90
N SER A 553 9.57 -11.89 -6.96
CA SER A 553 8.96 -10.56 -7.19
C SER A 553 9.73 -9.42 -6.53
N PHE A 554 10.71 -9.73 -5.67
CA PHE A 554 11.53 -8.73 -4.97
C PHE A 554 12.75 -8.31 -5.80
N SER A 555 13.03 -7.01 -5.91
CA SER A 555 14.12 -6.41 -6.67
C SER A 555 15.11 -5.72 -5.74
N PHE A 556 16.28 -6.35 -5.52
CA PHE A 556 17.35 -5.72 -4.73
C PHE A 556 17.90 -4.44 -5.39
N SER A 557 17.94 -4.40 -6.73
CA SER A 557 18.41 -3.25 -7.50
C SER A 557 17.50 -2.02 -7.40
N ASP A 558 16.22 -2.21 -7.07
CA ASP A 558 15.30 -1.10 -6.82
C ASP A 558 15.37 -0.53 -5.41
N CYS A 559 16.02 -1.24 -4.47
CA CYS A 559 16.15 -0.85 -3.08
C CYS A 559 17.01 0.42 -2.94
N ASN A 560 16.64 1.29 -2.00
CA ASN A 560 17.38 2.53 -1.74
C ASN A 560 17.43 2.85 -0.25
N PHE A 561 18.64 3.06 0.26
CA PHE A 561 18.94 3.24 1.68
C PHE A 561 19.24 4.71 2.04
N LYS A 562 19.36 5.61 1.05
CA LYS A 562 19.62 7.03 1.27
C LYS A 562 18.40 7.73 1.86
N VAL A 563 18.54 8.24 3.07
CA VAL A 563 17.52 9.08 3.72
C VAL A 563 17.48 10.47 3.08
N GLN A 564 16.30 10.91 2.68
CA GLN A 564 16.02 12.26 2.17
C GLN A 564 15.38 13.11 3.28
N ARG A 565 15.63 14.44 3.27
CA ARG A 565 15.12 15.38 4.30
C ARG A 565 13.60 15.32 4.48
N CYS A 566 12.84 15.26 3.39
CA CYS A 566 11.36 15.17 3.43
C CYS A 566 10.82 13.82 3.95
N LYS A 567 11.69 12.85 4.26
CA LYS A 567 11.35 11.52 4.78
C LYS A 567 11.84 11.30 6.22
N GLU A 568 12.44 12.29 6.87
CA GLU A 568 13.00 12.13 8.22
C GLU A 568 11.96 11.82 9.31
N SER A 569 10.70 12.22 9.09
CA SER A 569 9.56 11.90 9.98
C SER A 569 8.74 10.68 9.56
N THR A 570 9.25 9.85 8.65
CA THR A 570 8.65 8.54 8.31
C THR A 570 8.94 7.51 9.40
N GLY A 571 8.06 6.52 9.55
CA GLY A 571 8.20 5.48 10.57
C GLY A 571 9.55 4.76 10.50
N ARG A 572 9.99 4.42 9.29
CA ARG A 572 11.29 3.79 9.07
C ARG A 572 12.47 4.60 9.65
N VAL A 573 12.53 5.88 9.30
CA VAL A 573 13.68 6.73 9.69
C VAL A 573 13.65 7.04 11.18
N VAL A 574 12.46 7.28 11.74
CA VAL A 574 12.26 7.47 13.18
C VAL A 574 12.64 6.23 13.97
N VAL A 575 12.16 5.05 13.55
CA VAL A 575 12.45 3.79 14.24
C VAL A 575 13.94 3.44 14.18
N TRP A 576 14.60 3.68 13.05
CA TRP A 576 16.05 3.54 12.92
C TRP A 576 16.82 4.49 13.85
N ARG A 577 16.47 5.78 13.88
CA ARG A 577 17.20 6.80 14.66
C ARG A 577 16.94 6.75 16.16
N GLU A 578 15.69 6.65 16.58
CA GLU A 578 15.31 6.76 18.00
C GLU A 578 15.42 5.44 18.76
N PHE A 579 15.38 4.29 18.07
CA PHE A 579 15.40 2.96 18.70
C PHE A 579 16.61 2.12 18.28
N GLY A 580 17.49 2.63 17.40
CA GLY A 580 18.72 1.94 16.97
C GLY A 580 18.50 0.69 16.10
N ILE A 581 17.29 0.51 15.56
CA ILE A 581 16.93 -0.71 14.81
C ILE A 581 17.47 -0.61 13.39
N ILE A 582 18.58 -1.32 13.12
CA ILE A 582 19.26 -1.35 11.81
C ILE A 582 18.33 -1.89 10.71
N ASN A 583 17.64 -3.00 10.96
CA ASN A 583 16.67 -3.58 10.03
C ASN A 583 15.33 -2.82 10.11
N SER A 584 15.36 -1.54 9.79
CA SER A 584 14.18 -0.68 9.69
C SER A 584 13.88 -0.43 8.21
N PHE A 585 12.73 -0.91 7.74
CA PHE A 585 12.36 -0.91 6.32
C PHE A 585 10.99 -0.29 6.03
N THR A 586 10.84 0.14 4.78
CA THR A 586 9.55 0.39 4.14
C THR A 586 9.49 -0.56 2.95
N LEU A 587 8.64 -1.58 3.00
CA LEU A 587 8.46 -2.55 1.91
C LEU A 587 7.40 -2.01 0.95
N GLU A 588 7.82 -1.80 -0.29
CA GLU A 588 7.05 -1.15 -1.35
C GLU A 588 6.71 -2.17 -2.43
N ALA A 589 5.43 -2.51 -2.59
CA ALA A 589 4.97 -3.35 -3.69
C ALA A 589 4.31 -2.53 -4.82
N SER A 590 4.64 -2.81 -6.08
CA SER A 590 4.01 -2.13 -7.23
C SER A 590 2.50 -2.39 -7.32
N PHE A 591 1.74 -1.36 -7.69
CA PHE A 591 0.35 -1.52 -8.14
C PHE A 591 0.23 -2.30 -9.46
N ALA A 592 1.31 -2.35 -10.25
CA ALA A 592 1.33 -2.94 -11.59
C ALA A 592 1.82 -4.38 -11.59
N GLY A 593 3.14 -4.58 -11.71
CA GLY A 593 3.73 -5.84 -12.16
C GLY A 593 5.25 -5.87 -12.00
N ALA A 594 5.89 -6.96 -12.43
CA ALA A 594 7.34 -7.08 -12.44
C ALA A 594 7.94 -6.77 -13.83
N ASN A 595 9.23 -6.41 -13.86
CA ASN A 595 10.01 -6.20 -15.09
C ASN A 595 11.29 -7.06 -15.17
N PHE A 596 11.43 -8.06 -14.29
CA PHE A 596 12.56 -8.98 -14.24
C PHE A 596 12.08 -10.39 -13.87
N GLY A 597 12.96 -11.38 -14.04
CA GLY A 597 12.69 -12.77 -13.65
C GLY A 597 11.51 -13.42 -14.39
N VAL A 598 11.00 -14.52 -13.83
CA VAL A 598 9.87 -15.28 -14.40
C VAL A 598 8.54 -14.52 -14.37
N LYS A 599 8.46 -13.43 -13.59
CA LYS A 599 7.28 -12.55 -13.47
C LYS A 599 7.33 -11.35 -14.43
N SER A 600 8.40 -11.19 -15.21
CA SER A 600 8.57 -10.03 -16.09
C SER A 600 7.42 -9.89 -17.10
N GLY A 601 6.82 -8.71 -17.17
CA GLY A 601 5.70 -8.45 -18.07
C GLY A 601 4.34 -8.90 -17.55
N LEU A 602 4.26 -9.50 -16.35
CA LEU A 602 3.01 -9.89 -15.70
C LEU A 602 2.56 -8.86 -14.66
N HIS A 603 1.26 -8.71 -14.48
CA HIS A 603 0.68 -8.01 -13.32
C HIS A 603 0.97 -8.77 -12.02
N MET A 604 1.15 -8.03 -10.93
CA MET A 604 1.06 -8.60 -9.58
C MET A 604 -0.38 -9.05 -9.31
N THR A 605 -0.49 -10.24 -8.76
CA THR A 605 -1.72 -10.87 -8.25
C THR A 605 -1.80 -10.78 -6.72
N VAL A 606 -2.97 -11.12 -6.18
CA VAL A 606 -3.17 -11.31 -4.73
C VAL A 606 -2.24 -12.41 -4.18
N ASP A 607 -1.94 -13.44 -4.98
CA ASP A 607 -1.04 -14.53 -4.60
C ASP A 607 0.43 -14.10 -4.60
N ASP A 608 0.86 -13.23 -5.53
CA ASP A 608 2.22 -12.67 -5.52
C ASP A 608 2.45 -11.80 -4.27
N PHE A 609 1.44 -11.02 -3.85
CA PHE A 609 1.50 -10.24 -2.62
C PHE A 609 1.56 -11.15 -1.38
N GLN A 610 0.68 -12.15 -1.25
CA GLN A 610 0.73 -13.07 -0.12
C GLN A 610 2.03 -13.89 -0.08
N SER A 611 2.54 -14.33 -1.24
CA SER A 611 3.83 -15.01 -1.37
C SER A 611 5.00 -14.14 -0.92
N MET A 612 4.96 -12.83 -1.18
CA MET A 612 5.96 -11.90 -0.63
C MET A 612 5.96 -11.89 0.91
N GLY A 613 4.80 -12.05 1.55
CA GLY A 613 4.69 -12.24 3.00
C GLY A 613 5.37 -13.53 3.48
N HIS A 614 5.24 -14.63 2.73
CA HIS A 614 5.90 -15.91 3.03
C HIS A 614 7.42 -15.79 2.87
N SER A 615 7.91 -15.31 1.72
CA SER A 615 9.34 -15.10 1.47
C SER A 615 9.99 -14.16 2.48
N PHE A 616 9.23 -13.22 3.07
CA PHE A 616 9.69 -12.37 4.17
C PHE A 616 9.92 -13.19 5.45
N CYS A 617 9.00 -14.09 5.81
CA CYS A 617 9.19 -15.02 6.93
C CYS A 617 10.39 -15.98 6.70
N ASP A 618 10.51 -16.57 5.52
CA ASP A 618 11.64 -17.44 5.17
C ASP A 618 12.98 -16.67 5.26
N SER A 619 12.99 -15.40 4.87
CA SER A 619 14.19 -14.55 4.97
C SER A 619 14.52 -14.14 6.41
N ILE A 620 13.54 -14.12 7.33
CA ILE A 620 13.81 -13.93 8.78
C ILE A 620 14.53 -15.15 9.33
N LEU A 621 14.10 -16.37 8.95
CA LEU A 621 14.80 -17.61 9.34
C LEU A 621 16.25 -17.60 8.84
N ASP A 622 16.45 -17.30 7.55
CA ASP A 622 17.78 -17.26 6.95
C ASP A 622 18.72 -16.20 7.55
N TYR A 623 18.18 -15.05 7.97
CA TYR A 623 18.96 -13.95 8.54
C TYR A 623 19.38 -14.22 9.98
N PHE A 624 18.49 -14.85 10.77
CA PHE A 624 18.71 -15.16 12.19
C PHE A 624 19.11 -16.62 12.46
N ASP A 625 19.49 -17.37 11.42
CA ASP A 625 20.07 -18.71 11.55
C ASP A 625 21.33 -18.66 12.46
N PRO A 626 21.40 -19.45 13.55
CA PRO A 626 22.54 -19.42 14.48
C PRO A 626 23.91 -19.65 13.84
N ASP A 627 23.98 -20.40 12.74
CA ASP A 627 25.24 -20.71 12.07
C ASP A 627 25.73 -19.55 11.19
N GLN A 628 24.87 -18.54 10.93
CA GLN A 628 25.12 -17.30 10.16
C GLN A 628 25.70 -17.47 8.74
N ILE A 629 25.82 -18.71 8.24
CA ILE A 629 26.44 -19.06 6.94
C ILE A 629 25.87 -18.23 5.77
N LYS A 630 24.54 -18.09 5.72
CA LYS A 630 23.85 -17.30 4.68
C LYS A 630 24.16 -15.81 4.83
N THR A 631 23.97 -15.25 6.03
CA THR A 631 24.25 -13.84 6.37
C THR A 631 25.69 -13.44 6.02
N ASP A 632 26.69 -14.25 6.38
CA ASP A 632 28.10 -14.00 6.07
C ASP A 632 28.43 -14.10 4.57
N ALA A 633 27.80 -15.05 3.87
CA ALA A 633 27.93 -15.15 2.41
C ALA A 633 27.36 -13.91 1.71
N ILE A 634 26.20 -13.42 2.16
CA ILE A 634 25.61 -12.17 1.67
C ILE A 634 26.48 -10.96 1.99
N LEU A 635 27.03 -10.86 3.20
CA LEU A 635 27.86 -9.71 3.57
C LEU A 635 29.13 -9.64 2.70
N ARG A 636 29.78 -10.79 2.45
CA ARG A 636 30.90 -10.89 1.49
C ARG A 636 30.48 -10.50 0.07
N GLU A 637 29.31 -10.93 -0.38
CA GLU A 637 28.75 -10.54 -1.70
C GLU A 637 28.54 -9.02 -1.78
N LEU A 638 27.99 -8.40 -0.74
CA LEU A 638 27.74 -6.95 -0.67
C LEU A 638 29.02 -6.12 -0.64
N VAL A 639 30.07 -6.59 0.06
CA VAL A 639 31.39 -5.94 0.06
C VAL A 639 31.98 -5.86 -1.35
N VAL A 640 31.81 -6.90 -2.16
CA VAL A 640 32.25 -6.91 -3.58
C VAL A 640 31.37 -5.99 -4.45
N LEU A 641 30.07 -5.90 -4.18
CA LEU A 641 29.15 -5.04 -4.92
C LEU A 641 29.29 -3.55 -4.59
N TYR A 642 29.84 -3.20 -3.42
CA TYR A 642 29.96 -1.82 -2.93
C TYR A 642 31.37 -1.52 -2.38
N PRO A 643 32.45 -1.62 -3.18
CA PRO A 643 33.83 -1.49 -2.70
C PRO A 643 34.14 -0.10 -2.08
N ASP A 644 33.59 0.97 -2.66
CA ASP A 644 33.75 2.35 -2.16
C ASP A 644 33.16 2.56 -0.76
N SER A 645 32.26 1.66 -0.32
CA SER A 645 31.73 1.68 1.03
C SER A 645 32.78 1.29 2.07
N VAL A 646 33.76 0.45 1.69
CA VAL A 646 34.82 -0.06 2.59
C VAL A 646 36.02 0.89 2.67
N GLN A 647 36.36 1.59 1.58
CA GLN A 647 37.54 2.47 1.54
C GLN A 647 37.44 3.69 2.48
N GLN A 648 36.24 4.14 2.80
CA GLN A 648 36.04 5.26 3.74
C GLN A 648 36.38 4.91 5.20
N ASP A 649 36.33 3.63 5.59
CA ASP A 649 36.73 3.21 6.94
C ASP A 649 38.26 3.16 7.09
N ALA A 650 39.00 2.87 6.01
CA ALA A 650 40.47 2.93 5.99
C ALA A 650 41.01 4.37 6.06
N GLY A 651 40.29 5.34 5.48
CA GLY A 651 40.69 6.76 5.48
C GLY A 651 40.51 7.49 6.82
N GLY A 652 39.89 6.85 7.82
CA GLY A 652 39.67 7.44 9.15
C GLY A 652 40.74 7.14 10.21
N ALA A 653 41.72 6.28 9.89
CA ALA A 653 42.65 5.72 10.87
C ALA A 653 44.06 6.36 10.88
N GLU A 654 44.42 7.18 9.87
CA GLU A 654 45.77 7.73 9.72
C GLU A 654 45.80 9.25 9.47
N SER A 655 45.48 10.05 10.49
CA SER A 655 46.00 11.42 10.61
C SER A 655 46.07 11.94 12.05
N SER A 656 46.74 11.20 12.93
CA SER A 656 47.23 11.72 14.22
C SER A 656 48.74 11.73 14.22
N GLY A 657 49.33 12.83 13.75
CA GLY A 657 50.77 13.06 13.68
C GLY A 657 51.04 14.55 13.87
N ASP A 658 51.66 14.85 15.00
CA ASP A 658 52.07 16.13 15.57
C ASP A 658 52.39 17.28 14.59
N ASP A 659 52.00 18.51 14.97
CA ASP A 659 53.03 19.54 15.18
C ASP A 659 52.63 20.52 16.31
N SER A 660 53.62 21.03 17.05
CA SER A 660 53.42 21.84 18.26
C SER A 660 54.57 22.82 18.56
N SER A 661 54.34 24.12 18.33
CA SER A 661 55.08 25.28 18.91
C SER A 661 54.35 26.57 18.49
N SER A 662 53.75 27.41 19.34
CA SER A 662 54.29 28.34 20.37
C SER A 662 54.74 29.73 19.86
N GLY A 663 54.16 30.81 20.43
CA GLY A 663 54.60 32.22 20.29
C GLY A 663 54.10 32.90 19.00
N ASP A 664 53.71 34.18 18.94
CA ASP A 664 53.98 35.36 19.78
C ASP A 664 52.98 36.50 19.45
N GLU A 665 53.07 37.65 20.13
CA GLU A 665 52.13 38.77 20.07
C GLU A 665 52.12 39.60 18.76
N GLY A 666 51.01 40.32 18.50
CA GLY A 666 50.86 41.18 17.32
C GLY A 666 49.68 42.16 17.38
N ILE A 667 49.84 43.29 18.06
CA ILE A 667 48.83 44.36 18.18
C ILE A 667 48.68 45.15 16.86
N SER A 668 47.44 45.41 16.42
CA SER A 668 46.90 46.73 16.00
C SER A 668 45.86 46.68 14.85
N GLY A 669 44.98 47.69 14.79
CA GLY A 669 44.58 48.26 13.50
C GLY A 669 43.12 48.10 13.03
N GLY A 670 42.24 49.03 13.46
CA GLY A 670 41.37 49.78 12.54
C GLY A 670 40.24 49.04 11.80
N GLY A 671 39.05 49.04 12.37
CA GLY A 671 37.87 48.41 11.75
C GLY A 671 37.21 49.17 10.59
N ARG A 672 36.05 48.66 10.17
CA ARG A 672 34.90 49.48 9.73
C ARG A 672 33.59 48.69 9.74
N ARG A 673 32.50 49.40 10.04
CA ARG A 673 31.11 48.93 9.87
C ARG A 673 30.82 48.60 8.41
N GLY A 674 29.95 47.63 8.20
CA GLY A 674 29.40 47.27 6.88
C GLY A 674 28.08 46.50 7.00
N GLU A 675 27.06 47.10 7.61
CA GLU A 675 25.69 46.57 7.45
C GLU A 675 25.27 46.65 5.99
N ARG A 676 24.69 45.56 5.45
CA ARG A 676 23.61 45.69 4.48
C ARG A 676 22.70 44.46 4.48
N LYS A 677 21.47 44.68 4.92
CA LYS A 677 20.34 43.80 4.64
C LYS A 677 20.10 43.75 3.12
N LYS A 678 19.86 42.56 2.59
CA LYS A 678 18.62 42.26 1.87
C LYS A 678 18.32 40.77 1.94
#